data_AF-A0A2H0JSA1-F1
#
_entry.id   AF-A0A2H0JSA1-F1
#
_cell.length_a   1.000
_cell.length_b   1.000
_cell.length_c   1.000
_cell.angle_alpha   90.00
_cell.angle_beta   90.00
_cell.angle_gamma   90.00
#
_symmetry.space_group_name_H-M   'P 1'
#
loop_
_entity.id
_entity.type
_entity.pdbx_description
1 polymer ?
#
loop_
_entity_poly.entity_id
_entity_poly.type
_entity_poly.pdbx_seq_one_letter_code
_entity_poly.pdbx_strand_id
1 'polypeptide(L)'
;MTMYKRSSLLAACLLLGVLTLAQASLAPAQSASDPMTDGILAFRSGEYAQAVSFFESALAANPDNAEAHFLLARIFWETPLRDVKRAGNELEKAIAIEPDNVQYLVASLQQNKADASNFITEKIRESKRRRLAQTILELDPDNSFAHEEMGSSYIRDFWRYRNALMYPALTFNEYKYRGSTTIDPMAGYLVDDINEFDRSQGNLESEPLDTELIGAVEANYDPNSIFMADEFDVETLKRQGIPVMDLSSRAQKAYDKAISHLGKALEADPRQRSVYDHLMEIYALKGEYEEAMSMLSQMYVFFPEDSELWTYLGFTHYNLGNMDAASKSFETAFKYMTPEERQAYDGLDIILPRDEKKAYEADRAAYASRFWTSKDPRYLTPYNERKMEHYVRLTYADLLYGAPDLDLRGWNTERGAILVRYGPPQGDVVIIPRSTSGVRQGVAPVGGTQSDPTGSVGLALEVGRRGSEMDLAEEANTFNIWDYGEFKFVFEDPFRNGEYRLYSPSASEIADGSLPWANDYTIKAKETFLETPERYEYEAPGRQVELPYMVSSFRGQNGQTDLIVNYGIPITENLNEGQDVINITANTGTFVVAGNRDMLVERRNVIYGLRTEQIVPFIDTQLWINTVEAEVPPGKHEVSVEFETAGGGTVAVQRREVDIHDFSGDRLAMSDILLAYRIEDTIDGKPVIPSDVVRRNLSIQPAPWSVFGVDQPIYLYFEVYNLELDEGGSARYDIEAKLTPKRDGNAVGRAVGRLLGRDTEGVSVRLPITVQDESDGQFLILSAENQEPGLYLLSVRIRDTVSGNTVDMEQDLFLDEPLSSAQN
;
A
#
# COMPACT_ATOMS: atom_id res chain seq x y z
N MET A 1 5.24 -5.29 -34.89
CA MET A 1 4.58 -5.35 -36.22
C MET A 1 3.33 -6.18 -36.03
N THR A 2 2.16 -5.69 -36.49
CA THR A 2 0.74 -6.04 -36.19
C THR A 2 0.26 -5.61 -34.79
N MET A 3 -0.26 -4.40 -34.49
CA MET A 3 -1.28 -3.46 -35.04
C MET A 3 -2.77 -3.82 -34.82
N TYR A 4 -3.40 -3.03 -33.93
CA TYR A 4 -4.75 -2.44 -33.92
C TYR A 4 -5.99 -3.31 -34.23
N LYS A 5 -6.83 -3.51 -33.20
CA LYS A 5 -8.31 -3.52 -33.28
C LYS A 5 -8.90 -3.60 -31.87
N ARG A 6 -9.47 -2.50 -31.37
CA ARG A 6 -10.61 -2.46 -30.42
C ARG A 6 -11.11 -1.02 -30.33
N SER A 7 -12.08 -0.74 -31.17
CA SER A 7 -12.91 0.46 -31.12
C SER A 7 -14.37 0.01 -31.13
N SER A 8 -15.22 0.83 -30.54
CA SER A 8 -16.70 0.83 -30.56
C SER A 8 -17.44 -0.12 -29.61
N LEU A 9 -17.69 0.38 -28.39
CA LEU A 9 -18.84 0.01 -27.56
C LEU A 9 -19.26 1.23 -26.73
N LEU A 10 -19.95 2.19 -27.37
CA LEU A 10 -20.74 3.24 -26.71
C LEU A 10 -21.53 4.00 -27.78
N ALA A 11 -22.71 3.48 -28.11
CA ALA A 11 -23.81 4.23 -28.73
C ALA A 11 -25.09 3.36 -28.70
N ALA A 12 -25.62 3.13 -27.50
CA ALA A 12 -26.94 2.54 -27.33
C ALA A 12 -27.70 3.33 -26.26
N CYS A 13 -28.38 4.42 -26.67
CA CYS A 13 -29.59 4.95 -26.05
C CYS A 13 -30.15 6.10 -26.90
N LEU A 14 -31.01 5.76 -27.87
CA LEU A 14 -32.13 6.58 -28.36
C LEU A 14 -32.93 5.72 -29.36
N LEU A 15 -33.81 4.89 -28.80
CA LEU A 15 -34.75 4.04 -29.54
C LEU A 15 -36.15 4.32 -28.98
N LEU A 16 -36.98 4.95 -29.81
CA LEU A 16 -38.46 5.00 -29.83
C LEU A 16 -38.82 6.23 -30.70
N GLY A 17 -39.49 6.18 -31.84
CA GLY A 17 -40.17 5.11 -32.55
C GLY A 17 -41.35 5.73 -33.30
N VAL A 18 -41.31 5.80 -34.64
CA VAL A 18 -42.50 5.76 -35.51
C VAL A 18 -42.10 5.12 -36.85
N LEU A 19 -42.47 3.85 -37.00
CA LEU A 19 -42.57 3.14 -38.27
C LEU A 19 -44.01 3.33 -38.76
N THR A 20 -44.21 3.97 -39.91
CA THR A 20 -45.37 3.67 -40.76
C THR A 20 -44.92 3.48 -42.20
N LEU A 21 -45.14 2.26 -42.68
CA LEU A 21 -45.01 1.84 -44.07
C LEU A 21 -46.10 2.51 -44.92
N ALA A 22 -45.69 3.17 -46.00
CA ALA A 22 -46.52 3.35 -47.17
C ALA A 22 -45.66 3.14 -48.41
N GLN A 23 -45.76 1.95 -49.01
CA GLN A 23 -45.29 1.70 -50.37
C GLN A 23 -46.20 2.47 -51.33
N ALA A 24 -45.62 3.42 -52.07
CA ALA A 24 -46.17 3.88 -53.33
C ALA A 24 -45.00 4.10 -54.31
N SER A 25 -44.82 3.14 -55.21
CA SER A 25 -43.93 3.26 -56.35
C SER A 25 -44.44 4.30 -57.34
N LEU A 26 -43.75 5.43 -57.43
CA LEU A 26 -43.77 6.35 -58.57
C LEU A 26 -42.32 6.65 -58.94
N ALA A 27 -42.03 6.61 -60.24
CA ALA A 27 -40.70 6.76 -60.84
C ALA A 27 -39.95 8.03 -60.36
N PRO A 28 -38.60 8.03 -60.39
CA PRO A 28 -37.80 8.96 -59.62
C PRO A 28 -37.85 10.35 -60.27
N ALA A 29 -38.49 11.30 -59.60
CA ALA A 29 -38.01 12.66 -59.67
C ALA A 29 -36.67 12.66 -58.92
N GLN A 30 -35.55 12.68 -59.64
CA GLN A 30 -34.27 13.12 -59.08
C GLN A 30 -34.45 14.57 -58.64
N SER A 31 -34.96 14.79 -57.43
CA SER A 31 -34.60 15.98 -56.68
C SER A 31 -33.10 15.89 -56.51
N ALA A 32 -32.35 16.90 -56.99
CA ALA A 32 -30.93 17.01 -56.71
C ALA A 32 -30.73 16.77 -55.21
N SER A 33 -30.05 15.67 -54.86
CA SER A 33 -29.85 15.33 -53.45
C SER A 33 -29.00 16.43 -52.84
N ASP A 34 -29.45 16.94 -51.70
CA ASP A 34 -28.75 17.98 -50.96
C ASP A 34 -27.41 17.41 -50.47
N PRO A 35 -26.26 18.00 -50.84
CA PRO A 35 -24.95 17.52 -50.45
C PRO A 35 -24.81 17.32 -48.93
N MET A 36 -25.51 18.11 -48.11
CA MET A 36 -25.49 17.94 -46.67
C MET A 36 -26.14 16.62 -46.23
N THR A 37 -27.30 16.30 -46.79
CA THR A 37 -28.03 15.05 -46.50
C THR A 37 -27.24 13.81 -46.94
N ASP A 38 -26.64 13.85 -48.13
CA ASP A 38 -25.79 12.77 -48.64
C ASP A 38 -24.54 12.58 -47.77
N GLY A 39 -23.93 13.68 -47.31
CA GLY A 39 -22.79 13.65 -46.39
C GLY A 39 -23.12 12.99 -45.06
N ILE A 40 -24.27 13.32 -44.45
CA ILE A 40 -24.72 12.69 -43.19
C ILE A 40 -24.97 11.19 -43.37
N LEU A 41 -25.59 10.78 -44.48
CA LEU A 41 -25.86 9.37 -44.78
C LEU A 41 -24.55 8.59 -45.00
N ALA A 42 -23.60 9.16 -45.74
CA ALA A 42 -22.28 8.57 -45.94
C ALA A 42 -21.51 8.46 -44.61
N PHE A 43 -21.57 9.49 -43.76
CA PHE A 43 -20.94 9.48 -42.43
C PHE A 43 -21.50 8.36 -41.54
N ARG A 44 -22.83 8.23 -41.47
CA ARG A 44 -23.51 7.17 -40.70
C ARG A 44 -23.22 5.76 -41.23
N SER A 45 -22.92 5.64 -42.52
CA SER A 45 -22.59 4.37 -43.18
C SER A 45 -21.11 4.01 -43.06
N GLY A 46 -20.28 4.85 -42.42
CA GLY A 46 -18.83 4.65 -42.27
C GLY A 46 -18.03 5.00 -43.52
N GLU A 47 -18.65 5.60 -44.53
CA GLU A 47 -18.02 5.99 -45.80
C GLU A 47 -17.38 7.39 -45.69
N TYR A 48 -16.42 7.54 -44.77
CA TYR A 48 -15.90 8.85 -44.34
C TYR A 48 -15.31 9.70 -45.47
N ALA A 49 -14.61 9.10 -46.44
CA ALA A 49 -14.03 9.85 -47.56
C ALA A 49 -15.11 10.45 -48.48
N GLN A 50 -16.22 9.72 -48.69
CA GLN A 50 -17.36 10.24 -49.44
C GLN A 50 -18.09 11.31 -48.63
N ALA A 51 -18.28 11.10 -47.32
CA ALA A 51 -18.86 12.10 -46.44
C ALA A 51 -18.09 13.43 -46.48
N VAL A 52 -16.75 13.39 -46.44
CA VAL A 52 -15.90 14.58 -46.60
C VAL A 52 -16.19 15.29 -47.93
N SER A 53 -16.22 14.56 -49.05
CA SER A 53 -16.49 15.15 -50.36
C SER A 53 -17.87 15.82 -50.43
N PHE A 54 -18.89 15.22 -49.81
CA PHE A 54 -20.24 15.78 -49.77
C PHE A 54 -20.31 17.02 -48.88
N PHE A 55 -19.68 17.02 -47.70
CA PHE A 55 -19.60 18.19 -46.83
C PHE A 55 -18.78 19.32 -47.45
N GLU A 56 -17.67 19.04 -48.13
CA GLU A 56 -16.91 20.04 -48.89
C GLU A 56 -17.75 20.63 -50.02
N SER A 57 -18.58 19.83 -50.70
CA SER A 57 -19.53 20.32 -51.69
C SER A 57 -20.63 21.18 -51.07
N ALA A 58 -21.09 20.85 -49.86
CA ALA A 58 -22.05 21.67 -49.11
C ALA A 58 -21.44 23.02 -48.73
N LEU A 59 -20.17 23.04 -48.28
CA LEU A 59 -19.43 24.26 -47.96
C LEU A 59 -19.09 25.10 -49.19
N ALA A 60 -18.91 24.49 -50.35
CA ALA A 60 -18.75 25.23 -51.61
C ALA A 60 -20.03 26.00 -51.98
N ALA A 61 -21.20 25.48 -51.63
CA ALA A 61 -22.49 26.14 -51.85
C ALA A 61 -22.82 27.15 -50.74
N ASN A 62 -22.47 26.84 -49.48
CA ASN A 62 -22.64 27.71 -48.33
C ASN A 62 -21.42 27.62 -47.40
N PRO A 63 -20.44 28.54 -47.52
CA PRO A 63 -19.26 28.55 -46.67
C PRO A 63 -19.55 28.78 -45.18
N ASP A 64 -20.70 29.36 -44.84
CA ASP A 64 -21.10 29.65 -43.46
C ASP A 64 -21.99 28.53 -42.87
N ASN A 65 -21.92 27.31 -43.39
CA ASN A 65 -22.63 26.16 -42.82
C ASN A 65 -21.87 25.59 -41.62
N ALA A 66 -22.25 26.00 -40.42
CA ALA A 66 -21.62 25.57 -39.17
C ALA A 66 -21.69 24.05 -38.95
N GLU A 67 -22.81 23.40 -39.26
CA GLU A 67 -23.00 21.96 -39.08
C GLU A 67 -22.07 21.16 -40.01
N ALA A 68 -21.89 21.59 -41.27
CA ALA A 68 -20.96 20.95 -42.19
C ALA A 68 -19.50 21.06 -41.72
N HIS A 69 -19.11 22.24 -41.21
CA HIS A 69 -17.81 22.44 -40.56
C HIS A 69 -17.63 21.53 -39.34
N PHE A 70 -18.64 21.43 -38.48
CA PHE A 70 -18.61 20.57 -37.30
C PHE A 70 -18.50 19.08 -37.65
N LEU A 71 -19.28 18.60 -38.63
CA LEU A 71 -19.24 17.19 -39.06
C LEU A 71 -17.90 16.85 -39.71
N LEU A 72 -17.31 17.76 -40.49
CA LEU A 72 -15.93 17.60 -40.98
C LEU A 72 -14.93 17.55 -39.83
N ALA A 73 -15.07 18.43 -38.83
CA ALA A 73 -14.21 18.41 -37.65
C ALA A 73 -14.26 17.06 -36.93
N ARG A 74 -15.47 16.51 -36.73
CA ARG A 74 -15.65 15.18 -36.15
C ARG A 74 -15.06 14.06 -37.00
N ILE A 75 -15.22 14.10 -38.32
CA ILE A 75 -14.59 13.11 -39.21
C ILE A 75 -13.07 13.12 -39.05
N PHE A 76 -12.45 14.29 -39.11
CA PHE A 76 -11.00 14.42 -38.98
C PHE A 76 -10.50 14.18 -37.54
N TRP A 77 -11.38 14.13 -36.54
CA TRP A 77 -11.02 13.80 -35.17
C TRP A 77 -11.17 12.30 -34.85
N GLU A 78 -12.34 11.73 -35.17
CA GLU A 78 -12.80 10.44 -34.64
C GLU A 78 -12.55 9.25 -35.59
N THR A 79 -12.18 9.49 -36.85
CA THR A 79 -12.13 8.45 -37.90
C THR A 79 -10.71 8.14 -38.36
N PRO A 80 -10.48 7.06 -39.15
CA PRO A 80 -9.18 6.78 -39.74
C PRO A 80 -8.62 7.88 -40.65
N LEU A 81 -9.43 8.86 -41.06
CA LEU A 81 -8.99 10.07 -41.77
C LEU A 81 -8.38 11.13 -40.83
N ARG A 82 -7.94 10.73 -39.63
CA ARG A 82 -7.53 11.61 -38.54
C ARG A 82 -6.53 12.69 -38.98
N ASP A 83 -6.93 13.95 -38.86
CA ASP A 83 -6.12 15.15 -39.05
C ASP A 83 -6.50 16.17 -37.97
N VAL A 84 -5.73 16.16 -36.87
CA VAL A 84 -5.97 16.97 -35.67
C VAL A 84 -6.00 18.46 -35.98
N LYS A 85 -5.11 18.93 -36.86
CA LYS A 85 -5.00 20.35 -37.20
C LYS A 85 -6.22 20.79 -38.00
N ARG A 86 -6.62 19.98 -38.99
CA ARG A 86 -7.80 20.26 -39.80
C ARG A 86 -9.08 20.18 -38.96
N ALA A 87 -9.19 19.18 -38.09
CA ALA A 87 -10.31 19.04 -37.17
C ALA A 87 -10.51 20.31 -36.32
N GLY A 88 -9.44 20.79 -35.69
CA GLY A 88 -9.49 22.02 -34.89
C GLY A 88 -9.88 23.26 -35.70
N ASN A 89 -9.32 23.42 -36.90
CA ASN A 89 -9.65 24.54 -37.78
C ASN A 89 -11.12 24.54 -38.21
N GLU A 90 -11.67 23.39 -38.61
CA GLU A 90 -13.09 23.32 -39.00
C GLU A 90 -14.00 23.53 -37.80
N LEU A 91 -13.63 23.06 -36.61
CA LEU A 91 -14.40 23.29 -35.38
C LEU A 91 -14.41 24.78 -34.99
N GLU A 92 -13.27 25.45 -35.09
CA GLU A 92 -13.18 26.90 -34.81
C GLU A 92 -14.04 27.72 -35.76
N LYS A 93 -14.17 27.32 -37.03
CA LYS A 93 -15.13 27.95 -37.97
C LYS A 93 -16.57 27.71 -37.55
N ALA A 94 -16.92 26.47 -37.17
CA ALA A 94 -18.28 26.17 -36.70
C ALA A 94 -18.67 27.04 -35.49
N ILE A 95 -17.76 27.20 -34.53
CA ILE A 95 -17.95 28.06 -33.35
C ILE A 95 -17.98 29.54 -33.72
N ALA A 96 -17.17 29.98 -34.70
CA ALA A 96 -17.21 31.37 -35.16
C ALA A 96 -18.55 31.74 -35.80
N ILE A 97 -19.23 30.79 -36.45
CA ILE A 97 -20.55 30.98 -37.07
C ILE A 97 -21.65 30.88 -36.02
N GLU A 98 -21.62 29.87 -35.16
CA GLU A 98 -22.59 29.65 -34.08
C GLU A 98 -21.88 29.58 -32.71
N PRO A 99 -21.57 30.74 -32.09
CA PRO A 99 -20.77 30.80 -30.87
C PRO A 99 -21.47 30.25 -29.63
N ASP A 100 -22.80 30.29 -29.59
CA ASP A 100 -23.61 29.85 -28.45
C ASP A 100 -24.07 28.37 -28.59
N ASN A 101 -23.55 27.64 -29.59
CA ASN A 101 -23.89 26.24 -29.79
C ASN A 101 -23.09 25.35 -28.81
N VAL A 102 -23.76 24.91 -27.74
CA VAL A 102 -23.18 24.09 -26.67
C VAL A 102 -22.48 22.83 -27.20
N GLN A 103 -23.02 22.18 -28.23
CA GLN A 103 -22.41 20.97 -28.79
C GLN A 103 -21.02 21.24 -29.40
N TYR A 104 -20.85 22.38 -30.08
CA TYR A 104 -19.57 22.76 -30.68
C TYR A 104 -18.57 23.19 -29.60
N LEU A 105 -19.04 23.90 -28.57
CA LEU A 105 -18.23 24.29 -27.42
C LEU A 105 -17.74 23.05 -26.63
N VAL A 106 -18.61 22.07 -26.37
CA VAL A 106 -18.24 20.80 -25.71
C VAL A 106 -17.23 20.03 -26.55
N ALA A 107 -17.42 19.95 -27.87
CA ALA A 107 -16.43 19.32 -28.74
C ALA A 107 -15.07 20.06 -28.69
N SER A 108 -15.08 21.38 -28.59
CA SER A 108 -13.85 22.18 -28.43
C SER A 108 -13.20 21.94 -27.08
N LEU A 109 -14.00 21.89 -26.01
CA LEU A 109 -13.54 21.54 -24.67
C LEU A 109 -12.81 20.19 -24.67
N GLN A 110 -13.43 19.16 -25.27
CA GLN A 110 -12.86 17.82 -25.40
C GLN A 110 -11.60 17.80 -26.27
N GLN A 111 -11.58 18.50 -27.41
CA GLN A 111 -10.37 18.60 -28.25
C GLN A 111 -9.20 19.27 -27.54
N ASN A 112 -9.48 20.26 -26.67
CA ASN A 112 -8.45 20.92 -25.87
C ASN A 112 -7.98 20.06 -24.69
N LYS A 113 -8.67 18.96 -24.34
CA LYS A 113 -8.21 17.97 -23.34
C LYS A 113 -7.15 17.02 -23.91
N ALA A 114 -7.02 16.93 -25.22
CA ALA A 114 -6.05 16.03 -25.87
C ALA A 114 -4.59 16.42 -25.58
N ASP A 115 -3.70 15.43 -25.69
CA ASP A 115 -2.28 15.50 -25.31
C ASP A 115 -1.57 16.73 -25.89
N ALA A 116 -0.89 17.46 -25.02
CA ALA A 116 0.00 18.53 -25.40
C ALA A 116 1.44 18.03 -25.51
N SER A 117 2.14 18.43 -26.58
CA SER A 117 3.54 18.04 -26.79
C SER A 117 4.53 18.68 -25.81
N ASN A 118 4.10 19.71 -25.08
CA ASN A 118 4.91 20.39 -24.08
C ASN A 118 4.04 21.12 -23.05
N PHE A 119 4.65 21.38 -21.89
CA PHE A 119 4.03 22.07 -20.75
C PHE A 119 3.37 23.41 -21.10
N ILE A 120 4.04 24.26 -21.89
CA ILE A 120 3.51 25.60 -22.24
C ILE A 120 2.19 25.47 -23.01
N THR A 121 2.13 24.53 -23.94
CA THR A 121 0.93 24.25 -24.72
C THR A 121 -0.18 23.73 -23.82
N GLU A 122 0.14 22.90 -22.82
CA GLU A 122 -0.85 22.39 -21.87
C GLU A 122 -1.43 23.50 -21.00
N LYS A 123 -0.61 24.43 -20.48
CA LYS A 123 -1.12 25.57 -19.71
C LYS A 123 -2.06 26.46 -20.51
N ILE A 124 -1.73 26.71 -21.78
CA ILE A 124 -2.61 27.48 -22.68
C ILE A 124 -3.94 26.75 -22.89
N ARG A 125 -3.89 25.44 -23.09
CA ARG A 125 -5.09 24.61 -23.27
C ARG A 125 -5.91 24.55 -21.99
N GLU A 126 -5.29 24.40 -20.83
CA GLU A 126 -5.93 24.43 -19.51
C GLU A 126 -6.76 25.71 -19.32
N SER A 127 -6.15 26.88 -19.55
CA SER A 127 -6.88 28.15 -19.47
C SER A 127 -8.04 28.23 -20.46
N LYS A 128 -7.83 27.76 -21.70
CA LYS A 128 -8.89 27.70 -22.71
C LYS A 128 -10.03 26.77 -22.28
N ARG A 129 -9.73 25.60 -21.72
CA ARG A 129 -10.72 24.64 -21.20
C ARG A 129 -11.53 25.24 -20.05
N ARG A 130 -10.88 25.86 -19.06
CA ARG A 130 -11.56 26.55 -17.95
C ARG A 130 -12.54 27.61 -18.46
N ARG A 131 -12.11 28.46 -19.41
CA ARG A 131 -13.00 29.47 -20.01
C ARG A 131 -14.14 28.87 -20.82
N LEU A 132 -13.86 27.84 -21.63
CA LEU A 132 -14.90 27.12 -22.39
C LEU A 132 -15.93 26.48 -21.45
N ALA A 133 -15.49 25.82 -20.38
CA ALA A 133 -16.38 25.22 -19.39
C ALA A 133 -17.28 26.28 -18.73
N GLN A 134 -16.73 27.44 -18.36
CA GLN A 134 -17.54 28.55 -17.83
C GLN A 134 -18.59 29.03 -18.82
N THR A 135 -18.21 29.27 -20.08
CA THR A 135 -19.17 29.67 -21.13
C THR A 135 -20.24 28.60 -21.36
N ILE A 136 -19.87 27.32 -21.35
CA ILE A 136 -20.84 26.23 -21.48
C ILE A 136 -21.82 26.24 -20.31
N LEU A 137 -21.36 26.43 -19.06
CA LEU A 137 -22.25 26.48 -17.90
C LEU A 137 -23.16 27.71 -17.85
N GLU A 138 -22.77 28.81 -18.50
CA GLU A 138 -23.65 29.97 -18.70
C GLU A 138 -24.81 29.67 -19.66
N LEU A 139 -24.58 28.80 -20.65
CA LEU A 139 -25.56 28.42 -21.68
C LEU A 139 -26.40 27.19 -21.27
N ASP A 140 -25.75 26.22 -20.63
CA ASP A 140 -26.30 24.94 -20.19
C ASP A 140 -25.76 24.62 -18.78
N PRO A 141 -26.46 25.08 -17.72
CA PRO A 141 -26.00 24.94 -16.34
C PRO A 141 -25.88 23.50 -15.83
N ASP A 142 -26.51 22.53 -16.51
CA ASP A 142 -26.50 21.11 -16.14
C ASP A 142 -25.51 20.32 -17.02
N ASN A 143 -24.63 21.01 -17.77
CA ASN A 143 -23.72 20.34 -18.69
C ASN A 143 -22.66 19.50 -17.96
N SER A 144 -22.74 18.18 -18.12
CA SER A 144 -21.86 17.24 -17.44
C SER A 144 -20.37 17.43 -17.75
N PHE A 145 -20.01 17.65 -19.02
CA PHE A 145 -18.60 17.82 -19.42
C PHE A 145 -17.97 19.10 -18.87
N ALA A 146 -18.73 20.20 -18.85
CA ALA A 146 -18.24 21.44 -18.29
C ALA A 146 -18.11 21.35 -16.75
N HIS A 147 -19.03 20.66 -16.09
CA HIS A 147 -18.92 20.34 -14.67
C HIS A 147 -17.71 19.44 -14.36
N GLU A 148 -17.43 18.41 -15.16
CA GLU A 148 -16.23 17.57 -15.03
C GLU A 148 -14.95 18.40 -15.12
N GLU A 149 -14.80 19.25 -16.15
CA GLU A 149 -13.58 20.08 -16.32
C GLU A 149 -13.39 21.03 -15.14
N MET A 150 -14.46 21.70 -14.69
CA MET A 150 -14.38 22.58 -13.51
C MET A 150 -13.98 21.80 -12.26
N GLY A 151 -14.54 20.61 -12.06
CA GLY A 151 -14.19 19.70 -10.97
C GLY A 151 -12.72 19.32 -10.99
N SER A 152 -12.23 18.77 -12.10
CA SER A 152 -10.83 18.37 -12.30
C SER A 152 -9.87 19.55 -12.11
N SER A 153 -10.24 20.72 -12.61
CA SER A 153 -9.48 21.96 -12.40
C SER A 153 -9.32 22.30 -10.91
N TYR A 154 -10.38 22.16 -10.12
CA TYR A 154 -10.33 22.41 -8.68
C TYR A 154 -9.62 21.31 -7.89
N ILE A 155 -9.59 20.06 -8.38
CA ILE A 155 -8.73 19.00 -7.81
C ILE A 155 -7.27 19.43 -7.91
N ARG A 156 -6.82 19.93 -9.07
CA ARG A 156 -5.44 20.44 -9.22
C ARG A 156 -5.13 21.56 -8.23
N ASP A 157 -6.06 22.49 -8.03
CA ASP A 157 -5.88 23.58 -7.07
C ASP A 157 -5.84 23.03 -5.62
N PHE A 158 -6.69 22.07 -5.27
CA PHE A 158 -6.65 21.38 -3.97
C PHE A 158 -5.30 20.71 -3.75
N TRP A 159 -4.81 20.00 -4.76
CA TRP A 159 -3.56 19.26 -4.72
C TRP A 159 -2.35 20.19 -4.59
N ARG A 160 -2.37 21.36 -5.24
CA ARG A 160 -1.35 22.41 -5.10
C ARG A 160 -1.29 23.01 -3.70
N TYR A 161 -2.44 23.17 -3.05
CA TYR A 161 -2.55 23.90 -1.79
C TYR A 161 -2.67 23.00 -0.55
N ARG A 162 -2.94 21.70 -0.72
CA ARG A 162 -2.96 20.79 0.43
C ARG A 162 -1.58 20.73 1.04
N ASN A 163 -1.52 20.83 2.37
CA ASN A 163 -0.27 20.79 3.14
C ASN A 163 0.78 21.82 2.67
N ALA A 164 0.35 22.89 1.99
CA ALA A 164 1.25 23.87 1.41
C ALA A 164 1.53 25.01 2.39
N LEU A 165 2.82 25.23 2.64
CA LEU A 165 3.36 26.33 3.39
C LEU A 165 4.02 27.32 2.42
N MET A 166 3.51 28.53 2.39
CA MET A 166 4.09 29.63 1.63
C MET A 166 5.03 30.44 2.52
N TYR A 167 6.21 30.73 2.03
CA TYR A 167 7.23 31.52 2.73
C TYR A 167 7.43 32.87 2.00
N PRO A 168 6.74 33.96 2.42
CA PRO A 168 6.74 35.23 1.69
C PRO A 168 8.12 35.92 1.64
N ALA A 169 9.03 35.55 2.55
CA ALA A 169 10.38 36.07 2.64
C ALA A 169 11.40 35.31 1.77
N LEU A 170 11.06 34.14 1.23
CA LEU A 170 11.94 33.37 0.34
C LEU A 170 11.75 33.82 -1.12
N THR A 171 12.77 34.46 -1.68
CA THR A 171 12.90 34.78 -3.10
C THR A 171 14.17 34.12 -3.67
N PHE A 172 14.09 33.57 -4.87
CA PHE A 172 15.27 33.10 -5.60
C PHE A 172 15.77 34.22 -6.53
N ASN A 173 17.09 34.46 -6.53
CA ASN A 173 17.82 35.60 -7.14
C ASN A 173 17.10 36.37 -8.27
N GLU A 174 17.07 37.70 -8.13
CA GLU A 174 16.45 38.65 -9.06
C GLU A 174 17.30 38.99 -10.29
N TYR A 175 16.68 39.01 -11.48
CA TYR A 175 17.03 39.95 -12.56
C TYR A 175 15.80 40.82 -12.91
N LYS A 176 15.99 42.15 -12.85
CA LYS A 176 14.94 43.18 -12.99
C LYS A 176 14.21 43.15 -14.36
N TYR A 177 12.86 43.07 -14.40
CA TYR A 177 11.92 44.18 -14.73
C TYR A 177 10.42 43.76 -14.89
N ARG A 178 9.55 44.73 -14.52
CA ARG A 178 8.07 44.94 -14.58
C ARG A 178 7.12 44.07 -15.45
N GLY A 179 6.07 43.52 -14.82
CA GLY A 179 4.72 44.12 -14.82
C GLY A 179 3.47 43.21 -14.90
N SER A 180 2.59 43.32 -13.88
CA SER A 180 1.11 43.17 -13.81
C SER A 180 0.43 41.80 -13.93
N THR A 181 -0.19 41.41 -12.80
CA THR A 181 -0.94 40.19 -12.46
C THR A 181 -2.40 40.15 -12.95
N THR A 182 -2.87 38.93 -13.30
CA THR A 182 -4.21 38.27 -13.08
C THR A 182 -4.33 37.06 -14.04
N ILE A 183 -4.78 35.83 -13.72
CA ILE A 183 -5.64 35.27 -12.65
C ILE A 183 -5.18 33.84 -12.26
N ASP A 184 -4.90 33.60 -10.98
CA ASP A 184 -5.25 32.33 -10.32
C ASP A 184 -6.67 32.54 -9.74
N PRO A 185 -7.66 31.66 -10.01
CA PRO A 185 -9.02 31.79 -9.48
C PRO A 185 -9.10 31.77 -7.93
N MET A 186 -8.00 31.45 -7.24
CA MET A 186 -7.82 31.57 -5.80
C MET A 186 -6.96 32.77 -5.35
N ALA A 187 -6.43 33.59 -6.27
CA ALA A 187 -5.54 34.73 -5.96
C ALA A 187 -6.19 35.83 -5.13
N GLY A 188 -7.49 36.09 -5.30
CA GLY A 188 -8.21 37.09 -4.50
C GLY A 188 -8.16 36.79 -2.99
N TYR A 189 -8.24 35.51 -2.63
CA TYR A 189 -8.10 35.07 -1.24
C TYR A 189 -6.66 35.24 -0.72
N LEU A 190 -5.65 35.31 -1.59
CA LEU A 190 -4.23 35.35 -1.18
C LEU A 190 -3.91 36.72 -0.64
N VAL A 191 -4.41 37.74 -1.33
CA VAL A 191 -4.27 39.13 -0.94
C VAL A 191 -4.97 39.36 0.40
N ASP A 192 -6.16 38.77 0.59
CA ASP A 192 -6.87 38.83 1.87
C ASP A 192 -6.09 38.13 2.99
N ASP A 193 -5.59 36.91 2.76
CA ASP A 193 -4.80 36.12 3.73
C ASP A 193 -3.47 36.82 4.08
N ILE A 194 -2.78 37.44 3.09
CA ILE A 194 -1.53 38.20 3.31
C ILE A 194 -1.83 39.44 4.15
N ASN A 195 -2.89 40.18 3.81
CA ASN A 195 -3.29 41.37 4.55
C ASN A 195 -3.70 41.04 6.00
N GLU A 196 -4.33 39.89 6.23
CA GLU A 196 -4.68 39.43 7.58
C GLU A 196 -3.45 38.98 8.36
N PHE A 197 -2.52 38.27 7.71
CA PHE A 197 -1.26 37.86 8.31
C PHE A 197 -0.37 39.05 8.69
N ASP A 198 -0.21 40.05 7.82
CA ASP A 198 0.60 41.25 8.11
C ASP A 198 0.05 42.03 9.31
N ARG A 199 -1.28 42.15 9.42
CA ARG A 199 -1.94 42.73 10.60
C ARG A 199 -1.67 41.92 11.86
N SER A 200 -1.67 40.58 11.76
CA SER A 200 -1.43 39.68 12.90
C SER A 200 -0.01 39.79 13.46
N GLN A 201 0.97 40.17 12.64
CA GLN A 201 2.37 40.39 13.04
C GLN A 201 2.62 41.79 13.62
N GLY A 202 1.57 42.60 13.83
CA GLY A 202 1.67 43.91 14.48
C GLY A 202 2.01 45.08 13.55
N ASN A 203 2.04 44.87 12.23
CA ASN A 203 2.20 45.94 11.25
C ASN A 203 0.85 46.61 10.98
N LEU A 204 0.40 47.46 11.91
CA LEU A 204 -0.90 48.13 11.87
C LEU A 204 -0.95 49.39 10.96
N GLU A 205 0.20 49.84 10.43
CA GLU A 205 0.33 51.06 9.62
C GLU A 205 0.54 50.80 8.11
N SER A 206 0.57 49.54 7.65
CA SER A 206 0.65 49.25 6.21
C SER A 206 -0.71 49.44 5.53
N GLU A 207 -0.77 50.23 4.46
CA GLU A 207 -1.95 50.28 3.58
C GLU A 207 -2.29 48.86 3.09
N PRO A 208 -3.59 48.51 2.90
CA PRO A 208 -3.97 47.23 2.32
C PRO A 208 -3.25 47.05 0.98
N LEU A 209 -2.64 45.88 0.76
CA LEU A 209 -1.96 45.60 -0.50
C LEU A 209 -2.96 45.68 -1.65
N ASP A 210 -2.85 46.74 -2.46
CA ASP A 210 -3.53 46.83 -3.76
C ASP A 210 -2.70 46.06 -4.79
N THR A 211 -3.40 45.33 -5.65
CA THR A 211 -2.87 44.41 -6.67
C THR A 211 -1.80 45.03 -7.60
N GLU A 212 -1.68 46.37 -7.64
CA GLU A 212 -0.75 47.13 -8.48
C GLU A 212 0.63 47.44 -7.86
N LEU A 213 0.86 47.23 -6.56
CA LEU A 213 2.09 47.71 -5.87
C LEU A 213 3.01 46.61 -5.32
N ILE A 214 3.28 45.55 -6.09
CA ILE A 214 4.41 44.63 -5.84
C ILE A 214 5.59 45.05 -6.74
N GLY A 215 6.12 46.25 -6.48
CA GLY A 215 7.27 46.80 -7.20
C GLY A 215 8.46 46.96 -6.27
N ALA A 216 9.46 46.10 -6.46
CA ALA A 216 10.86 46.24 -6.01
C ALA A 216 11.06 46.71 -4.55
N VAL A 217 11.16 45.75 -3.63
CA VAL A 217 11.93 45.99 -2.40
C VAL A 217 13.40 45.91 -2.78
N GLU A 218 14.06 47.05 -2.97
CA GLU A 218 15.53 47.10 -3.02
C GLU A 218 16.08 46.76 -1.62
N ALA A 219 16.24 45.46 -1.35
CA ALA A 219 16.92 44.97 -0.16
C ALA A 219 18.41 44.83 -0.46
N ASN A 220 19.23 45.51 0.34
CA ASN A 220 20.68 45.36 0.34
C ASN A 220 21.05 43.87 0.53
N TYR A 221 21.89 43.40 -0.39
CA TYR A 221 22.48 42.08 -0.49
C TYR A 221 23.06 41.56 0.84
N ASP A 222 22.42 40.55 1.44
CA ASP A 222 23.05 39.61 2.38
C ASP A 222 23.34 38.30 1.64
N PRO A 223 24.61 37.93 1.40
CA PRO A 223 25.00 36.66 0.81
C PRO A 223 24.66 35.43 1.70
N ASN A 224 24.05 35.63 2.88
CA ASN A 224 23.37 34.59 3.66
C ASN A 224 21.88 34.44 3.32
N SER A 225 21.42 34.95 2.18
CA SER A 225 20.09 34.71 1.63
C SER A 225 19.92 33.22 1.31
N ILE A 226 19.57 32.48 2.36
CA ILE A 226 19.13 31.08 2.46
C ILE A 226 19.45 30.28 1.19
N PHE A 227 20.73 29.93 1.04
CA PHE A 227 21.06 28.72 0.28
C PHE A 227 20.27 27.60 0.95
N MET A 228 19.39 26.88 0.23
CA MET A 228 18.76 25.65 0.73
C MET A 228 19.78 24.50 0.95
N ALA A 229 21.05 24.86 1.17
CA ALA A 229 22.14 23.95 1.45
C ALA A 229 21.89 23.13 2.72
N ASP A 230 21.11 23.66 3.67
CA ASP A 230 20.61 23.04 4.90
C ASP A 230 19.15 23.52 5.09
N GLU A 231 18.05 22.76 5.09
CA GLU A 231 17.83 21.32 5.30
C GLU A 231 16.43 20.87 4.77
N PHE A 232 15.68 21.65 3.98
CA PHE A 232 14.22 21.42 3.78
C PHE A 232 13.49 21.13 5.13
N ASP A 233 14.07 21.58 6.25
CA ASP A 233 13.59 21.31 7.60
C ASP A 233 12.65 22.44 8.00
N VAL A 234 11.36 22.15 7.87
CA VAL A 234 10.25 23.05 8.18
C VAL A 234 10.33 23.56 9.63
N GLU A 235 10.81 22.75 10.57
CA GLU A 235 10.97 23.15 11.97
C GLU A 235 12.15 24.10 12.16
N THR A 236 13.23 23.89 11.41
CA THR A 236 14.34 24.87 11.36
C THR A 236 13.88 26.21 10.77
N LEU A 237 13.13 26.19 9.67
CA LEU A 237 12.58 27.42 9.07
C LEU A 237 11.65 28.18 10.04
N LYS A 238 10.82 27.45 10.80
CA LYS A 238 9.98 28.03 11.87
C LYS A 238 10.83 28.59 13.01
N ARG A 239 11.86 27.86 13.49
CA ARG A 239 12.77 28.32 14.56
C ARG A 239 13.54 29.59 14.19
N GLN A 240 13.85 29.76 12.90
CA GLN A 240 14.51 30.96 12.38
C GLN A 240 13.56 32.18 12.30
N GLY A 241 12.28 32.01 12.65
CA GLY A 241 11.29 33.09 12.65
C GLY A 241 10.89 33.54 11.25
N ILE A 242 11.11 32.70 10.22
CA ILE A 242 10.70 33.01 8.85
C ILE A 242 9.16 32.96 8.81
N PRO A 243 8.47 34.03 8.36
CA PRO A 243 7.02 34.03 8.25
C PRO A 243 6.53 32.90 7.34
N VAL A 244 5.52 32.16 7.81
CA VAL A 244 4.90 31.06 7.08
C VAL A 244 3.40 31.29 7.00
N MET A 245 2.85 31.18 5.80
CA MET A 245 1.41 31.16 5.56
C MET A 245 0.97 29.73 5.23
N ASP A 246 0.00 29.22 5.99
CA ASP A 246 -0.68 27.96 5.69
C ASP A 246 -1.76 28.20 4.64
N LEU A 247 -1.75 27.42 3.55
CA LEU A 247 -2.70 27.51 2.44
C LEU A 247 -3.85 26.49 2.55
N SER A 248 -3.98 25.80 3.68
CA SER A 248 -5.03 24.80 3.93
C SER A 248 -6.46 25.32 3.70
N SER A 249 -6.75 26.59 4.01
CA SER A 249 -8.06 27.22 3.76
C SER A 249 -8.42 27.25 2.27
N ARG A 250 -7.43 27.51 1.40
CA ARG A 250 -7.58 27.50 -0.06
C ARG A 250 -7.81 26.10 -0.57
N ALA A 251 -7.07 25.13 -0.02
CA ALA A 251 -7.25 23.73 -0.34
C ALA A 251 -8.70 23.31 -0.03
N GLN A 252 -9.21 23.62 1.18
CA GLN A 252 -10.58 23.27 1.55
C GLN A 252 -11.62 23.87 0.59
N LYS A 253 -11.44 25.13 0.19
CA LYS A 253 -12.34 25.78 -0.76
C LYS A 253 -12.28 25.18 -2.17
N ALA A 254 -11.09 24.81 -2.62
CA ALA A 254 -10.92 24.10 -3.89
C ALA A 254 -11.60 22.73 -3.82
N TYR A 255 -11.43 22.00 -2.72
CA TYR A 255 -12.11 20.74 -2.46
C TYR A 255 -13.63 20.88 -2.51
N ASP A 256 -14.22 21.87 -1.82
CA ASP A 256 -15.68 22.06 -1.77
C ASP A 256 -16.25 22.31 -3.17
N LYS A 257 -15.53 23.10 -3.97
CA LYS A 257 -15.91 23.37 -5.37
C LYS A 257 -15.75 22.14 -6.26
N ALA A 258 -14.67 21.38 -6.10
CA ALA A 258 -14.43 20.16 -6.86
C ALA A 258 -15.57 19.16 -6.66
N ILE A 259 -15.91 18.83 -5.41
CA ILE A 259 -17.01 17.91 -5.09
C ILE A 259 -18.36 18.44 -5.61
N SER A 260 -18.62 19.74 -5.44
CA SER A 260 -19.85 20.36 -5.94
C SER A 260 -20.01 20.23 -7.46
N HIS A 261 -18.96 20.51 -8.23
CA HIS A 261 -19.00 20.38 -9.68
C HIS A 261 -19.06 18.92 -10.14
N LEU A 262 -18.27 18.01 -9.54
CA LEU A 262 -18.25 16.59 -9.91
C LEU A 262 -19.57 15.88 -9.55
N GLY A 263 -20.19 16.25 -8.43
CA GLY A 263 -21.53 15.76 -8.07
C GLY A 263 -22.57 16.14 -9.12
N LYS A 264 -22.56 17.40 -9.57
CA LYS A 264 -23.44 17.86 -10.66
C LYS A 264 -23.17 17.17 -11.99
N ALA A 265 -21.91 16.84 -12.30
CA ALA A 265 -21.61 16.03 -13.47
C ALA A 265 -22.28 14.65 -13.38
N LEU A 266 -22.15 13.94 -12.26
CA LEU A 266 -22.84 12.64 -12.09
C LEU A 266 -24.37 12.75 -12.04
N GLU A 267 -24.93 13.84 -11.52
CA GLU A 267 -26.38 14.10 -11.57
C GLU A 267 -26.88 14.24 -13.00
N ALA A 268 -26.09 14.91 -13.86
CA ALA A 268 -26.40 15.11 -15.27
C ALA A 268 -26.19 13.84 -16.12
N ASP A 269 -25.07 13.14 -15.94
CA ASP A 269 -24.77 11.86 -16.58
C ASP A 269 -24.06 10.87 -15.64
N PRO A 270 -24.80 9.95 -14.99
CA PRO A 270 -24.23 8.90 -14.17
C PRO A 270 -23.34 7.90 -14.94
N ARG A 271 -23.35 7.91 -16.28
CA ARG A 271 -22.53 7.02 -17.11
C ARG A 271 -21.21 7.66 -17.54
N GLN A 272 -20.90 8.84 -17.03
CA GLN A 272 -19.62 9.48 -17.30
C GLN A 272 -18.52 8.86 -16.43
N ARG A 273 -17.89 7.80 -16.95
CA ARG A 273 -16.89 6.98 -16.23
C ARG A 273 -15.77 7.82 -15.61
N SER A 274 -15.20 8.78 -16.32
CA SER A 274 -14.05 9.59 -15.85
C SER A 274 -14.34 10.42 -14.60
N VAL A 275 -15.61 10.78 -14.35
CA VAL A 275 -15.98 11.55 -13.15
C VAL A 275 -15.77 10.74 -11.88
N TYR A 276 -15.92 9.41 -11.95
CA TYR A 276 -15.64 8.51 -10.84
C TYR A 276 -14.14 8.49 -10.48
N ASP A 277 -13.23 8.62 -11.46
CA ASP A 277 -11.79 8.71 -11.19
C ASP A 277 -11.45 9.99 -10.43
N HIS A 278 -11.98 11.12 -10.90
CA HIS A 278 -11.79 12.42 -10.25
C HIS A 278 -12.35 12.43 -8.82
N LEU A 279 -13.53 11.85 -8.59
CA LEU A 279 -14.08 11.73 -7.24
C LEU A 279 -13.24 10.77 -6.37
N MET A 280 -12.79 9.65 -6.93
CA MET A 280 -11.94 8.72 -6.18
C MET A 280 -10.61 9.35 -5.80
N GLU A 281 -9.98 10.11 -6.71
CA GLU A 281 -8.73 10.85 -6.48
C GLU A 281 -8.87 11.78 -5.27
N ILE A 282 -9.90 12.64 -5.28
CA ILE A 282 -10.08 13.62 -4.21
C ILE A 282 -10.52 12.98 -2.87
N TYR A 283 -11.35 11.93 -2.90
CA TYR A 283 -11.73 11.21 -1.68
C TYR A 283 -10.53 10.45 -1.08
N ALA A 284 -9.71 9.80 -1.91
CA ALA A 284 -8.50 9.12 -1.45
C ALA A 284 -7.50 10.11 -0.82
N LEU A 285 -7.34 11.30 -1.42
CA LEU A 285 -6.45 12.34 -0.90
C LEU A 285 -6.91 12.91 0.44
N LYS A 286 -8.21 13.04 0.64
CA LYS A 286 -8.77 13.59 1.89
C LYS A 286 -9.01 12.52 2.97
N GLY A 287 -8.98 11.25 2.59
CA GLY A 287 -9.27 10.13 3.49
C GLY A 287 -10.77 9.91 3.73
N GLU A 288 -11.62 10.32 2.80
CA GLU A 288 -13.09 10.25 2.87
C GLU A 288 -13.60 8.95 2.23
N TYR A 289 -13.30 7.83 2.88
CA TYR A 289 -13.54 6.50 2.34
C TYR A 289 -15.03 6.09 2.40
N GLU A 290 -15.80 6.61 3.35
CA GLU A 290 -17.24 6.40 3.44
C GLU A 290 -17.98 7.05 2.27
N GLU A 291 -17.61 8.28 1.91
CA GLU A 291 -18.12 8.98 0.73
C GLU A 291 -17.74 8.25 -0.56
N ALA A 292 -16.48 7.79 -0.65
CA ALA A 292 -16.03 6.96 -1.76
C ALA A 292 -16.87 5.69 -1.90
N MET A 293 -17.21 5.01 -0.79
CA MET A 293 -18.05 3.81 -0.82
C MET A 293 -19.45 4.06 -1.38
N SER A 294 -20.06 5.20 -1.05
CA SER A 294 -21.35 5.63 -1.61
C SER A 294 -21.26 5.87 -3.12
N MET A 295 -20.20 6.56 -3.57
CA MET A 295 -19.94 6.82 -4.98
C MET A 295 -19.65 5.53 -5.77
N LEU A 296 -18.84 4.62 -5.24
CA LEU A 296 -18.52 3.33 -5.86
C LEU A 296 -19.74 2.41 -5.96
N SER A 297 -20.70 2.52 -5.02
CA SER A 297 -21.98 1.82 -5.11
C SER A 297 -22.80 2.25 -6.33
N GLN A 298 -22.73 3.54 -6.71
CA GLN A 298 -23.34 4.03 -7.95
C GLN A 298 -22.56 3.56 -9.18
N MET A 299 -21.23 3.63 -9.14
CA MET A 299 -20.36 3.15 -10.21
C MET A 299 -20.62 1.66 -10.53
N TYR A 300 -20.81 0.83 -9.51
CA TYR A 300 -21.15 -0.59 -9.66
C TYR A 300 -22.41 -0.86 -10.48
N VAL A 301 -23.41 0.04 -10.43
CA VAL A 301 -24.65 -0.12 -11.21
C VAL A 301 -24.38 0.00 -12.71
N PHE A 302 -23.44 0.87 -13.11
CA PHE A 302 -23.17 1.17 -14.52
C PHE A 302 -21.96 0.42 -15.08
N PHE A 303 -20.99 0.07 -14.24
CA PHE A 303 -19.68 -0.48 -14.64
C PHE A 303 -19.26 -1.73 -13.83
N PRO A 304 -20.09 -2.77 -13.66
CA PRO A 304 -19.79 -3.91 -12.79
C PRO A 304 -18.61 -4.79 -13.27
N GLU A 305 -18.24 -4.69 -14.55
CA GLU A 305 -17.15 -5.44 -15.18
C GLU A 305 -15.87 -4.59 -15.37
N ASP A 306 -15.86 -3.36 -14.86
CA ASP A 306 -14.68 -2.51 -14.89
C ASP A 306 -13.70 -2.92 -13.78
N SER A 307 -12.44 -3.17 -14.13
CA SER A 307 -11.42 -3.54 -13.15
C SER A 307 -11.14 -2.43 -12.14
N GLU A 308 -11.23 -1.16 -12.54
CA GLU A 308 -10.91 -0.01 -11.68
C GLU A 308 -11.96 0.17 -10.57
N LEU A 309 -13.22 -0.12 -10.86
CA LEU A 309 -14.25 -0.19 -9.81
C LEU A 309 -13.81 -1.14 -8.68
N TRP A 310 -13.34 -2.33 -9.03
CA TRP A 310 -12.97 -3.35 -8.06
C TRP A 310 -11.65 -3.04 -7.35
N THR A 311 -10.69 -2.35 -8.01
CA THR A 311 -9.49 -1.86 -7.31
C THR A 311 -9.83 -0.73 -6.34
N TYR A 312 -10.74 0.18 -6.72
CA TYR A 312 -11.23 1.25 -5.84
C TYR A 312 -12.01 0.69 -4.65
N LEU A 313 -12.87 -0.32 -4.86
CA LEU A 313 -13.51 -1.03 -3.74
C LEU A 313 -12.49 -1.72 -2.84
N GLY A 314 -11.46 -2.34 -3.40
CA GLY A 314 -10.36 -2.94 -2.64
C GLY A 314 -9.62 -1.93 -1.78
N PHE A 315 -9.22 -0.81 -2.38
CA PHE A 315 -8.58 0.32 -1.72
C PHE A 315 -9.46 0.92 -0.62
N THR A 316 -10.72 1.20 -0.90
CA THR A 316 -11.66 1.82 0.05
C THR A 316 -11.98 0.88 1.20
N HIS A 317 -12.24 -0.42 0.94
CA HIS A 317 -12.47 -1.40 2.01
C HIS A 317 -11.25 -1.56 2.93
N TYR A 318 -10.04 -1.55 2.38
CA TYR A 318 -8.82 -1.64 3.18
C TYR A 318 -8.72 -0.48 4.16
N ASN A 319 -8.91 0.75 3.68
CA ASN A 319 -8.84 1.95 4.52
C ASN A 319 -10.00 2.05 5.54
N LEU A 320 -11.14 1.43 5.26
CA LEU A 320 -12.25 1.27 6.21
C LEU A 320 -12.05 0.11 7.22
N GLY A 321 -10.92 -0.61 7.16
CA GLY A 321 -10.65 -1.77 8.02
C GLY A 321 -11.35 -3.07 7.62
N ASN A 322 -12.05 -3.09 6.48
CA ASN A 322 -12.82 -4.24 5.99
C ASN A 322 -11.94 -5.19 5.15
N MET A 323 -10.95 -5.80 5.78
CA MET A 323 -9.86 -6.54 5.12
C MET A 323 -10.33 -7.72 4.25
N ASP A 324 -11.32 -8.51 4.70
CA ASP A 324 -11.91 -9.60 3.90
C ASP A 324 -12.56 -9.09 2.60
N ALA A 325 -13.26 -7.96 2.69
CA ALA A 325 -13.91 -7.35 1.53
C ALA A 325 -12.87 -6.73 0.58
N ALA A 326 -11.82 -6.14 1.13
CA ALA A 326 -10.70 -5.59 0.36
C ALA A 326 -10.00 -6.67 -0.46
N SER A 327 -9.65 -7.80 0.18
CA SER A 327 -9.03 -8.95 -0.48
C SER A 327 -9.88 -9.48 -1.63
N LYS A 328 -11.17 -9.73 -1.40
CA LYS A 328 -12.10 -10.21 -2.45
C LYS A 328 -12.30 -9.22 -3.60
N SER A 329 -12.24 -7.92 -3.29
CA SER A 329 -12.37 -6.87 -4.31
C SER A 329 -11.15 -6.87 -5.23
N PHE A 330 -9.92 -6.93 -4.70
CA PHE A 330 -8.72 -7.08 -5.52
C PHE A 330 -8.71 -8.37 -6.33
N GLU A 331 -9.10 -9.50 -5.74
CA GLU A 331 -9.24 -10.77 -6.49
C GLU A 331 -10.24 -10.65 -7.65
N THR A 332 -11.28 -9.86 -7.48
CA THR A 332 -12.28 -9.62 -8.53
C THR A 332 -11.73 -8.65 -9.58
N ALA A 333 -11.01 -7.61 -9.18
CA ALA A 333 -10.31 -6.71 -10.10
C ALA A 333 -9.38 -7.49 -11.04
N PHE A 334 -8.61 -8.44 -10.51
CA PHE A 334 -7.69 -9.26 -11.29
C PHE A 334 -8.36 -10.20 -12.30
N LYS A 335 -9.67 -10.43 -12.21
CA LYS A 335 -10.45 -11.18 -13.22
C LYS A 335 -10.80 -10.30 -14.43
N TYR A 336 -10.93 -8.99 -14.22
CA TYR A 336 -11.29 -8.03 -15.26
C TYR A 336 -10.08 -7.29 -15.85
N MET A 337 -8.95 -7.24 -15.12
CA MET A 337 -7.70 -6.66 -15.61
C MET A 337 -7.13 -7.37 -16.84
N THR A 338 -6.46 -6.60 -17.68
CA THR A 338 -5.55 -7.14 -18.71
C THR A 338 -4.32 -7.79 -18.06
N PRO A 339 -3.65 -8.74 -18.75
CA PRO A 339 -2.40 -9.32 -18.26
C PRO A 339 -1.33 -8.27 -17.93
N GLU A 340 -1.26 -7.19 -18.72
CA GLU A 340 -0.32 -6.09 -18.53
C GLU A 340 -0.58 -5.31 -17.24
N GLU A 341 -1.84 -4.96 -16.96
CA GLU A 341 -2.22 -4.28 -15.71
C GLU A 341 -1.96 -5.16 -14.48
N ARG A 342 -2.35 -6.44 -14.58
CA ARG A 342 -2.18 -7.40 -13.50
C ARG A 342 -0.70 -7.66 -13.18
N GLN A 343 0.19 -7.56 -14.18
CA GLN A 343 1.63 -7.73 -13.97
C GLN A 343 2.20 -6.76 -12.92
N ALA A 344 1.65 -5.55 -12.80
CA ALA A 344 2.11 -4.59 -11.80
C ALA A 344 1.82 -5.07 -10.36
N TYR A 345 0.68 -5.73 -10.15
CA TYR A 345 0.26 -6.27 -8.86
C TYR A 345 0.97 -7.59 -8.51
N ASP A 346 1.22 -8.45 -9.50
CA ASP A 346 1.96 -9.70 -9.29
C ASP A 346 3.50 -9.49 -9.29
N GLY A 347 3.95 -8.31 -9.74
CA GLY A 347 5.33 -7.91 -9.89
C GLY A 347 6.01 -7.54 -8.57
N LEU A 348 7.29 -7.90 -8.42
CA LEU A 348 8.09 -7.49 -7.27
C LEU A 348 9.24 -6.54 -7.64
N ASP A 349 9.35 -6.15 -8.91
CA ASP A 349 10.46 -5.34 -9.44
C ASP A 349 10.67 -4.01 -8.67
N ILE A 350 9.59 -3.41 -8.17
CA ILE A 350 9.64 -2.14 -7.42
C ILE A 350 10.12 -2.34 -5.99
N ILE A 351 9.93 -3.50 -5.37
CA ILE A 351 10.21 -3.68 -3.92
C ILE A 351 11.36 -4.64 -3.63
N LEU A 352 11.89 -5.33 -4.65
CA LEU A 352 13.06 -6.19 -4.49
C LEU A 352 14.39 -5.43 -4.48
N PRO A 353 15.36 -5.89 -3.68
CA PRO A 353 16.73 -5.43 -3.81
C PRO A 353 17.36 -5.93 -5.12
N ARG A 354 18.39 -5.22 -5.60
CA ARG A 354 18.97 -5.44 -6.94
C ARG A 354 19.61 -6.82 -7.11
N ASP A 355 20.17 -7.37 -6.05
CA ASP A 355 20.84 -8.66 -6.01
C ASP A 355 19.84 -9.84 -6.06
N GLU A 356 18.64 -9.68 -5.51
CA GLU A 356 17.57 -10.69 -5.60
C GLU A 356 16.87 -10.72 -6.96
N LYS A 357 16.98 -9.64 -7.75
CA LYS A 357 16.27 -9.51 -9.04
C LYS A 357 16.53 -10.67 -10.00
N LYS A 358 17.78 -11.17 -10.05
CA LYS A 358 18.14 -12.30 -10.92
C LYS A 358 17.46 -13.60 -10.50
N ALA A 359 17.32 -13.85 -9.20
CA ALA A 359 16.64 -15.02 -8.68
C ALA A 359 15.12 -14.93 -8.93
N TYR A 360 14.56 -13.73 -8.76
CA TYR A 360 13.16 -13.43 -9.10
C TYR A 360 12.87 -13.64 -10.59
N GLU A 361 13.72 -13.15 -11.49
CA GLU A 361 13.54 -13.30 -12.94
C GLU A 361 13.63 -14.75 -13.42
N ALA A 362 14.35 -15.61 -12.71
CA ALA A 362 14.47 -17.03 -13.07
C ALA A 362 13.16 -17.81 -12.86
N ASP A 363 12.37 -17.46 -11.85
CA ASP A 363 11.06 -18.04 -11.57
C ASP A 363 10.18 -17.06 -10.78
N ARG A 364 9.55 -16.12 -11.51
CA ARG A 364 8.79 -15.02 -10.91
C ARG A 364 7.66 -15.49 -10.02
N ALA A 365 6.92 -16.52 -10.44
CA ALA A 365 5.74 -17.00 -9.74
C ALA A 365 6.13 -17.67 -8.42
N ALA A 366 7.09 -18.62 -8.45
CA ALA A 366 7.49 -19.31 -7.23
C ALA A 366 8.23 -18.37 -6.27
N TYR A 367 9.05 -17.46 -6.80
CA TYR A 367 9.70 -16.45 -5.98
C TYR A 367 8.70 -15.51 -5.31
N ALA A 368 7.72 -15.00 -6.05
CA ALA A 368 6.70 -14.12 -5.50
C ALA A 368 5.87 -14.81 -4.43
N SER A 369 5.48 -16.07 -4.64
CA SER A 369 4.79 -16.87 -3.62
C SER A 369 5.59 -16.92 -2.31
N ARG A 370 6.86 -17.35 -2.38
CA ARG A 370 7.75 -17.45 -1.21
C ARG A 370 8.03 -16.09 -0.56
N PHE A 371 8.19 -15.04 -1.36
CA PHE A 371 8.39 -13.68 -0.87
C PHE A 371 7.19 -13.25 -0.03
N TRP A 372 5.97 -13.37 -0.55
CA TRP A 372 4.77 -12.99 0.18
C TRP A 372 4.56 -13.85 1.42
N THR A 373 4.79 -15.17 1.37
CA THR A 373 4.73 -16.05 2.56
C THR A 373 5.70 -15.58 3.66
N SER A 374 6.93 -15.19 3.31
CA SER A 374 7.89 -14.65 4.30
C SER A 374 7.54 -13.26 4.83
N LYS A 375 6.66 -12.54 4.13
CA LYS A 375 6.24 -11.19 4.47
C LYS A 375 4.86 -11.17 5.11
N ASP A 376 4.26 -12.33 5.30
CA ASP A 376 2.94 -12.49 5.90
C ASP A 376 3.02 -12.29 7.41
N PRO A 377 2.45 -11.22 7.98
CA PRO A 377 2.47 -11.02 9.41
C PRO A 377 1.54 -12.00 10.14
N ARG A 378 0.54 -12.57 9.45
CA ARG A 378 -0.43 -13.51 10.04
C ARG A 378 -0.85 -14.59 9.04
N TYR A 379 -0.51 -15.84 9.35
CA TYR A 379 -0.99 -16.97 8.55
C TYR A 379 -2.44 -17.35 8.88
N LEU A 380 -2.97 -16.90 10.03
CA LEU A 380 -4.33 -17.20 10.48
C LEU A 380 -5.39 -16.62 9.55
N THR A 381 -5.14 -15.45 8.97
CA THR A 381 -6.02 -14.83 7.99
C THR A 381 -6.03 -15.56 6.65
N PRO A 382 -7.14 -15.50 5.90
CA PRO A 382 -7.21 -16.08 4.56
C PRO A 382 -6.50 -15.23 3.50
N TYR A 383 -6.00 -14.06 3.88
CA TYR A 383 -5.29 -13.10 3.05
C TYR A 383 -3.99 -12.69 3.74
N ASN A 384 -3.04 -12.22 2.94
CA ASN A 384 -1.76 -11.71 3.44
C ASN A 384 -1.85 -10.18 3.54
N GLU A 385 -1.76 -9.64 4.76
CA GLU A 385 -1.95 -8.21 5.02
C GLU A 385 -0.93 -7.35 4.29
N ARG A 386 0.35 -7.76 4.29
CA ARG A 386 1.42 -7.03 3.60
C ARG A 386 1.18 -6.98 2.08
N LYS A 387 0.75 -8.09 1.49
CA LYS A 387 0.48 -8.21 0.05
C LYS A 387 -0.75 -7.38 -0.34
N MET A 388 -1.79 -7.41 0.47
CA MET A 388 -2.98 -6.57 0.26
C MET A 388 -2.62 -5.09 0.33
N GLU A 389 -1.82 -4.70 1.34
CA GLU A 389 -1.34 -3.34 1.50
C GLU A 389 -0.47 -2.89 0.30
N HIS A 390 0.31 -3.80 -0.29
CA HIS A 390 1.04 -3.52 -1.53
C HIS A 390 0.08 -3.16 -2.69
N TYR A 391 -1.04 -3.87 -2.82
CA TYR A 391 -2.07 -3.57 -3.83
C TYR A 391 -2.72 -2.21 -3.60
N VAL A 392 -2.95 -1.86 -2.34
CA VAL A 392 -3.45 -0.54 -1.93
C VAL A 392 -2.46 0.55 -2.33
N ARG A 393 -1.17 0.37 -2.07
CA ARG A 393 -0.13 1.33 -2.48
C ARG A 393 -0.02 1.50 -3.99
N LEU A 394 -0.07 0.41 -4.75
CA LEU A 394 -0.08 0.47 -6.23
C LEU A 394 -1.29 1.25 -6.74
N THR A 395 -2.48 0.92 -6.21
CA THR A 395 -3.73 1.60 -6.58
C THR A 395 -3.67 3.08 -6.23
N TYR A 396 -3.15 3.42 -5.04
CA TYR A 396 -3.00 4.80 -4.60
C TYR A 396 -1.97 5.57 -5.44
N ALA A 397 -0.83 4.94 -5.75
CA ALA A 397 0.19 5.53 -6.61
C ALA A 397 -0.36 5.84 -8.00
N ASP A 398 -1.11 4.91 -8.58
CA ASP A 398 -1.70 5.07 -9.90
C ASP A 398 -2.78 6.15 -9.95
N LEU A 399 -3.63 6.18 -8.93
CA LEU A 399 -4.69 7.18 -8.79
C LEU A 399 -4.13 8.61 -8.67
N LEU A 400 -3.01 8.79 -7.97
CA LEU A 400 -2.51 10.13 -7.64
C LEU A 400 -1.36 10.64 -8.51
N TYR A 401 -0.55 9.73 -9.04
CA TYR A 401 0.68 10.08 -9.73
C TYR A 401 0.73 9.51 -11.15
N GLY A 402 -0.34 8.85 -11.61
CA GLY A 402 -0.46 8.43 -13.00
C GLY A 402 -0.74 9.60 -13.93
N ALA A 403 -0.29 9.47 -15.17
CA ALA A 403 -0.68 10.31 -16.29
C ALA A 403 -1.19 9.40 -17.42
N PRO A 404 -2.49 9.05 -17.41
CA PRO A 404 -3.09 8.15 -18.41
C PRO A 404 -2.88 8.61 -19.85
N ASP A 405 -2.91 9.92 -20.08
CA ASP A 405 -2.69 10.56 -21.39
C ASP A 405 -1.28 10.30 -21.94
N LEU A 406 -0.30 10.01 -21.06
CA LEU A 406 1.07 9.68 -21.43
C LEU A 406 1.37 8.18 -21.39
N ASP A 407 0.36 7.33 -21.19
CA ASP A 407 0.52 5.89 -20.92
C ASP A 407 1.50 5.64 -19.75
N LEU A 408 1.51 6.57 -18.78
CA LEU A 408 2.40 6.55 -17.62
C LEU A 408 1.61 6.19 -16.38
N ARG A 409 1.67 4.93 -15.97
CA ARG A 409 1.07 4.47 -14.70
C ARG A 409 1.78 5.11 -13.50
N GLY A 410 1.05 5.38 -12.44
CA GLY A 410 1.58 6.16 -11.32
C GLY A 410 2.71 5.46 -10.57
N TRP A 411 2.68 4.14 -10.45
CA TRP A 411 3.78 3.35 -9.89
C TRP A 411 5.07 3.37 -10.73
N ASN A 412 5.02 3.84 -11.99
CA ASN A 412 6.20 4.06 -12.82
C ASN A 412 6.81 5.47 -12.64
N THR A 413 6.16 6.35 -11.87
CA THR A 413 6.72 7.65 -11.50
C THR A 413 7.64 7.55 -10.28
N GLU A 414 8.51 8.53 -10.09
CA GLU A 414 9.44 8.54 -8.94
C GLU A 414 8.68 8.57 -7.59
N ARG A 415 7.64 9.40 -7.49
CA ARG A 415 6.78 9.48 -6.31
C ARG A 415 5.98 8.20 -6.08
N GLY A 416 5.36 7.67 -7.13
CA GLY A 416 4.60 6.43 -7.01
C GLY A 416 5.48 5.25 -6.64
N ALA A 417 6.70 5.14 -7.18
CA ALA A 417 7.64 4.10 -6.79
C ALA A 417 8.06 4.21 -5.30
N ILE A 418 8.29 5.43 -4.81
CA ILE A 418 8.59 5.69 -3.39
C ILE A 418 7.40 5.33 -2.51
N LEU A 419 6.20 5.75 -2.89
CA LEU A 419 4.95 5.41 -2.19
C LEU A 419 4.73 3.90 -2.14
N VAL A 420 5.00 3.16 -3.21
CA VAL A 420 4.89 1.69 -3.24
C VAL A 420 5.90 1.03 -2.30
N ARG A 421 7.13 1.54 -2.22
CA ARG A 421 8.18 1.00 -1.33
C ARG A 421 7.91 1.27 0.14
N TYR A 422 7.44 2.46 0.50
CA TYR A 422 7.44 2.92 1.89
C TYR A 422 6.06 3.29 2.45
N GLY A 423 5.04 3.35 1.61
CA GLY A 423 3.70 3.81 1.98
C GLY A 423 3.62 5.33 2.06
N PRO A 424 2.49 5.88 2.55
CA PRO A 424 2.35 7.31 2.81
C PRO A 424 3.42 7.81 3.78
N PRO A 425 3.99 9.01 3.56
CA PRO A 425 4.98 9.58 4.47
C PRO A 425 4.34 10.00 5.81
N GLN A 426 5.14 10.03 6.87
CA GLN A 426 4.73 10.53 8.19
C GLN A 426 4.55 12.06 8.17
N GLY A 427 5.33 12.75 7.34
CA GLY A 427 5.19 14.17 7.04
C GLY A 427 5.13 14.41 5.54
N ASP A 428 4.11 15.13 5.07
CA ASP A 428 3.96 15.59 3.68
C ASP A 428 3.79 17.11 3.71
N VAL A 429 4.78 17.85 3.20
CA VAL A 429 4.76 19.31 3.17
C VAL A 429 5.07 19.81 1.77
N VAL A 430 4.28 20.75 1.29
CA VAL A 430 4.56 21.48 0.05
C VAL A 430 5.12 22.86 0.40
N ILE A 431 6.27 23.22 -0.14
CA ILE A 431 6.85 24.56 0.00
C ILE A 431 6.62 25.32 -1.29
N ILE A 432 5.94 26.45 -1.18
CA ILE A 432 5.71 27.40 -2.28
C ILE A 432 6.51 28.68 -2.00
N PRO A 433 7.62 28.93 -2.72
CA PRO A 433 8.36 30.18 -2.62
C PRO A 433 7.61 31.33 -3.31
N ARG A 434 7.89 32.58 -2.91
CA ARG A 434 7.17 33.75 -3.42
C ARG A 434 7.45 34.06 -4.91
N SER A 435 8.69 33.87 -5.38
CA SER A 435 9.07 34.07 -6.80
C SER A 435 10.46 33.49 -7.10
N THR A 436 10.63 32.91 -8.30
CA THR A 436 11.94 32.79 -8.97
C THR A 436 11.89 33.69 -10.20
N SER A 437 12.60 34.81 -10.21
CA SER A 437 12.96 35.44 -11.48
C SER A 437 14.20 34.74 -12.04
N GLY A 438 14.08 33.43 -12.27
CA GLY A 438 15.13 32.55 -12.77
C GLY A 438 14.79 32.03 -14.15
N VAL A 439 15.29 32.71 -15.19
CA VAL A 439 15.21 32.25 -16.59
C VAL A 439 15.94 30.91 -16.73
N ARG A 440 15.26 29.87 -17.23
CA ARG A 440 15.93 28.68 -17.77
C ARG A 440 16.78 29.08 -18.98
N GLN A 441 18.10 28.97 -18.89
CA GLN A 441 18.90 28.80 -20.11
C GLN A 441 18.67 27.40 -20.66
N GLY A 442 17.86 27.28 -21.72
CA GLY A 442 17.65 25.99 -22.38
C GLY A 442 16.77 26.03 -23.63
N VAL A 443 17.44 26.05 -24.79
CA VAL A 443 17.00 25.69 -26.15
C VAL A 443 16.03 26.65 -26.86
N ALA A 444 16.54 27.30 -27.91
CA ALA A 444 15.75 28.05 -28.89
C ALA A 444 14.68 27.15 -29.55
N PRO A 445 13.48 27.68 -29.87
CA PRO A 445 12.47 26.90 -30.57
C PRO A 445 13.02 26.45 -31.92
N VAL A 446 13.14 25.14 -32.12
CA VAL A 446 13.33 24.56 -33.43
C VAL A 446 12.02 24.68 -34.18
N GLY A 447 11.97 25.53 -35.21
CA GLY A 447 10.92 25.46 -36.23
C GLY A 447 10.33 26.81 -36.65
N GLY A 448 11.07 27.55 -37.48
CA GLY A 448 10.55 28.68 -38.25
C GLY A 448 11.55 29.05 -39.34
N THR A 449 11.33 28.55 -40.55
CA THR A 449 12.17 28.75 -41.73
C THR A 449 12.28 30.24 -42.14
N GLN A 450 13.46 30.62 -42.63
CA GLN A 450 13.81 31.90 -43.33
C GLN A 450 12.70 32.35 -44.31
N SER A 451 12.48 33.62 -44.68
CA SER A 451 13.34 34.79 -44.90
C SER A 451 12.48 36.03 -45.16
N ASP A 452 12.88 37.22 -44.70
CA ASP A 452 12.70 38.46 -45.47
C ASP A 452 13.95 39.35 -45.31
N PRO A 453 14.74 39.59 -46.38
CA PRO A 453 16.02 40.30 -46.29
C PRO A 453 15.98 41.78 -46.69
N THR A 454 14.84 42.49 -46.74
CA THR A 454 14.86 43.95 -46.94
C THR A 454 13.65 44.71 -46.38
N GLY A 455 13.81 45.45 -45.28
CA GLY A 455 12.96 46.63 -45.02
C GLY A 455 12.64 46.97 -43.55
N SER A 456 13.39 47.95 -43.01
CA SER A 456 13.07 48.78 -41.82
C SER A 456 12.82 48.09 -40.48
N VAL A 457 13.93 47.90 -39.74
CA VAL A 457 13.92 47.78 -38.28
C VAL A 457 13.71 49.18 -37.70
N GLY A 458 12.53 49.43 -37.13
CA GLY A 458 12.20 50.63 -36.38
C GLY A 458 11.68 50.23 -35.01
N LEU A 459 12.48 50.46 -33.97
CA LEU A 459 12.00 50.55 -32.60
C LEU A 459 10.91 51.63 -32.53
N ALA A 460 9.70 51.26 -32.10
CA ALA A 460 8.77 52.17 -31.45
C ALA A 460 7.89 51.39 -30.49
N LEU A 461 7.84 51.88 -29.26
CA LEU A 461 6.84 51.54 -28.25
C LEU A 461 5.43 51.69 -28.85
N GLU A 462 4.59 50.69 -28.67
CA GLU A 462 3.16 50.92 -28.51
C GLU A 462 2.71 50.32 -27.18
N VAL A 463 2.50 51.24 -26.24
CA VAL A 463 1.75 51.09 -25.01
C VAL A 463 0.33 50.66 -25.40
N GLY A 464 -0.03 49.42 -25.09
CA GLY A 464 -1.38 48.90 -25.29
C GLY A 464 -1.71 47.91 -24.18
N ARG A 465 -2.56 48.34 -23.23
CA ARG A 465 -3.22 47.52 -22.22
C ARG A 465 -3.60 46.13 -22.76
N ARG A 466 -2.99 45.06 -22.26
CA ARG A 466 -3.52 43.69 -22.34
C ARG A 466 -3.02 42.86 -21.16
N GLY A 467 -3.92 42.60 -20.21
CA GLY A 467 -3.74 41.57 -19.18
C GLY A 467 -3.73 40.19 -19.84
N SER A 468 -2.71 39.40 -19.54
CA SER A 468 -2.58 38.03 -20.02
C SER A 468 -2.30 37.10 -18.86
N GLU A 469 -3.04 35.99 -18.82
CA GLU A 469 -2.90 34.81 -17.95
C GLU A 469 -1.54 34.07 -18.08
N MET A 470 -0.46 34.75 -18.45
CA MET A 470 0.83 34.17 -18.87
C MET A 470 2.01 34.70 -18.04
N ASP A 471 1.88 34.76 -16.71
CA ASP A 471 3.05 34.91 -15.82
C ASP A 471 3.80 33.56 -15.65
N LEU A 472 4.17 32.95 -16.77
CA LEU A 472 4.99 31.73 -16.81
C LEU A 472 6.40 31.95 -16.23
N ALA A 473 6.84 33.21 -16.12
CA ALA A 473 8.22 33.60 -15.79
C ALA A 473 8.43 34.10 -14.35
N GLU A 474 7.37 34.27 -13.54
CA GLU A 474 7.48 34.90 -12.20
C GLU A 474 7.33 33.90 -11.04
N GLU A 475 6.73 32.72 -11.24
CA GLU A 475 6.50 31.73 -10.17
C GLU A 475 7.68 30.78 -9.95
N ALA A 476 8.02 30.56 -8.68
CA ALA A 476 9.06 29.62 -8.24
C ALA A 476 8.70 28.16 -8.50
N ASN A 477 9.73 27.29 -8.58
CA ASN A 477 9.54 25.86 -8.43
C ASN A 477 8.86 25.59 -7.08
N THR A 478 7.88 24.69 -7.07
CA THR A 478 7.31 24.20 -5.82
C THR A 478 8.06 22.95 -5.39
N PHE A 479 8.26 22.79 -4.10
CA PHE A 479 8.95 21.64 -3.53
C PHE A 479 7.99 20.82 -2.70
N ASN A 480 8.06 19.50 -2.78
CA ASN A 480 7.29 18.62 -1.92
C ASN A 480 8.27 17.75 -1.12
N ILE A 481 8.12 17.77 0.20
CA ILE A 481 9.00 17.09 1.14
C ILE A 481 8.20 15.97 1.77
N TRP A 482 8.69 14.75 1.59
CA TRP A 482 8.17 13.55 2.23
C TRP A 482 9.14 13.09 3.32
N ASP A 483 8.66 13.04 4.55
CA ASP A 483 9.42 12.65 5.73
C ASP A 483 8.96 11.27 6.23
N TYR A 484 9.89 10.32 6.30
CA TYR A 484 9.67 8.97 6.82
C TYR A 484 10.38 8.73 8.18
N GLY A 485 10.88 9.81 8.79
CA GLY A 485 11.62 9.80 10.05
C GLY A 485 13.13 9.58 9.85
N GLU A 486 13.51 8.40 9.36
CA GLU A 486 14.93 8.04 9.17
C GLU A 486 15.53 8.61 7.89
N PHE A 487 14.70 8.81 6.86
CA PHE A 487 15.08 9.38 5.58
C PHE A 487 13.96 10.26 5.04
N LYS A 488 14.34 11.15 4.10
CA LYS A 488 13.42 12.09 3.47
C LYS A 488 13.61 12.09 1.97
N PHE A 489 12.54 12.38 1.25
CA PHE A 489 12.58 12.65 -0.18
C PHE A 489 12.11 14.06 -0.43
N VAL A 490 12.84 14.76 -1.29
CA VAL A 490 12.45 16.09 -1.75
C VAL A 490 12.25 16.04 -3.23
N PHE A 491 11.10 16.52 -3.65
CA PHE A 491 10.70 16.63 -5.02
C PHE A 491 10.59 18.10 -5.41
N GLU A 492 10.88 18.39 -6.68
CA GLU A 492 10.55 19.66 -7.32
C GLU A 492 9.48 19.44 -8.39
N ASP A 493 8.54 20.37 -8.51
CA ASP A 493 7.67 20.51 -9.68
C ASP A 493 8.17 21.70 -10.49
N PRO A 494 9.08 21.46 -11.46
CA PRO A 494 9.70 22.52 -12.23
C PRO A 494 8.77 23.10 -13.30
N PHE A 495 7.64 22.44 -13.55
CA PHE A 495 6.66 22.83 -14.56
C PHE A 495 5.38 23.35 -13.92
N ARG A 496 5.15 23.27 -12.61
CA ARG A 496 3.94 23.82 -11.96
C ARG A 496 2.66 23.22 -12.54
N ASN A 497 2.73 21.94 -12.87
CA ASN A 497 1.62 21.14 -13.38
C ASN A 497 1.30 19.95 -12.47
N GLY A 498 1.98 19.84 -11.32
CA GLY A 498 1.86 18.73 -10.39
C GLY A 498 2.75 17.52 -10.73
N GLU A 499 3.56 17.61 -11.79
CA GLU A 499 4.52 16.56 -12.14
C GLU A 499 5.84 16.76 -11.39
N TYR A 500 5.86 16.26 -10.16
CA TYR A 500 7.04 16.30 -9.31
C TYR A 500 8.06 15.23 -9.71
N ARG A 501 9.33 15.63 -9.67
CA ARG A 501 10.49 14.75 -9.79
C ARG A 501 11.44 14.94 -8.62
N LEU A 502 12.28 13.96 -8.31
CA LEU A 502 13.30 14.06 -7.28
C LEU A 502 14.21 15.26 -7.55
N TYR A 503 14.40 16.08 -6.52
CA TYR A 503 15.26 17.24 -6.62
C TYR A 503 16.73 16.81 -6.77
N SER A 504 17.40 17.41 -7.75
CA SER A 504 18.84 17.29 -7.94
C SER A 504 19.40 18.68 -8.28
N PRO A 505 20.46 19.14 -7.60
CA PRO A 505 21.01 20.47 -7.82
C PRO A 505 21.61 20.61 -9.22
N SER A 506 21.49 21.79 -9.81
CA SER A 506 22.07 22.10 -11.11
C SER A 506 23.61 22.12 -11.06
N ALA A 507 24.25 21.91 -12.22
CA ALA A 507 25.71 21.96 -12.32
C ALA A 507 26.31 23.30 -11.87
N SER A 508 25.58 24.41 -12.05
CA SER A 508 25.95 25.74 -11.54
C SER A 508 25.89 25.81 -10.01
N GLU A 509 24.82 25.31 -9.39
CA GLU A 509 24.70 25.28 -7.93
C GLU A 509 25.76 24.37 -7.29
N ILE A 510 26.12 23.27 -7.96
CA ILE A 510 27.25 22.40 -7.59
C ILE A 510 28.58 23.15 -7.66
N ALA A 511 28.79 23.92 -8.73
CA ALA A 511 30.01 24.70 -8.93
C ALA A 511 30.17 25.84 -7.91
N ASP A 512 29.05 26.42 -7.43
CA ASP A 512 29.00 27.49 -6.45
C ASP A 512 29.16 27.00 -4.98
N GLY A 513 29.46 25.70 -4.79
CA GLY A 513 29.85 25.15 -3.50
C GLY A 513 28.76 24.37 -2.77
N SER A 514 27.62 24.07 -3.39
CA SER A 514 26.71 23.07 -2.82
C SER A 514 27.41 21.72 -2.75
N LEU A 515 27.30 21.02 -1.62
CA LEU A 515 27.80 19.66 -1.46
C LEU A 515 26.85 18.71 -2.22
N PRO A 516 27.24 18.15 -3.38
CA PRO A 516 26.28 17.50 -4.28
C PRO A 516 25.62 16.26 -3.66
N TRP A 517 26.35 15.52 -2.83
CA TRP A 517 25.84 14.34 -2.13
C TRP A 517 24.90 14.68 -0.97
N ALA A 518 24.98 15.88 -0.39
CA ALA A 518 24.12 16.28 0.72
C ALA A 518 22.72 16.70 0.23
N ASN A 519 22.56 17.17 -1.01
CA ASN A 519 21.30 17.74 -1.50
C ASN A 519 20.78 17.17 -2.83
N ASP A 520 21.43 16.14 -3.38
CA ASP A 520 20.89 15.39 -4.53
C ASP A 520 20.00 14.23 -4.05
N TYR A 521 18.69 14.44 -4.08
CA TYR A 521 17.70 13.44 -3.68
C TYR A 521 17.52 12.33 -4.71
N THR A 522 18.01 12.49 -5.95
CA THR A 522 18.08 11.40 -6.92
C THR A 522 19.15 10.39 -6.53
N ILE A 523 20.30 10.85 -6.01
CA ILE A 523 21.35 9.98 -5.48
C ILE A 523 20.91 9.35 -4.16
N LYS A 524 20.42 10.16 -3.20
CA LYS A 524 19.94 9.64 -1.90
C LYS A 524 18.88 8.57 -2.09
N ALA A 525 17.92 8.77 -3.00
CA ALA A 525 16.91 7.75 -3.24
C ALA A 525 17.48 6.43 -3.74
N LYS A 526 18.50 6.47 -4.61
CA LYS A 526 19.17 5.23 -5.05
C LYS A 526 19.89 4.53 -3.90
N GLU A 527 20.49 5.27 -2.98
CA GLU A 527 21.13 4.72 -1.78
C GLU A 527 20.09 4.12 -0.83
N THR A 528 19.02 4.85 -0.53
CA THR A 528 17.91 4.36 0.31
C THR A 528 17.26 3.11 -0.27
N PHE A 529 17.05 3.02 -1.59
CA PHE A 529 16.48 1.82 -2.23
C PHE A 529 17.39 0.59 -2.14
N LEU A 530 18.71 0.80 -1.96
CA LEU A 530 19.67 -0.29 -1.78
C LEU A 530 19.73 -0.74 -0.32
N GLU A 531 19.71 0.19 0.62
CA GLU A 531 19.80 -0.08 2.05
C GLU A 531 18.47 -0.59 2.63
N THR A 532 17.37 0.04 2.23
CA THR A 532 16.01 -0.26 2.68
C THR A 532 15.09 -0.39 1.46
N PRO A 533 15.03 -1.57 0.80
CA PRO A 533 14.26 -1.75 -0.43
C PRO A 533 12.76 -1.46 -0.27
N GLU A 534 12.19 -1.81 0.87
CA GLU A 534 10.79 -1.57 1.21
C GLU A 534 10.61 -1.50 2.74
N ARG A 535 9.54 -0.85 3.18
CA ARG A 535 9.13 -0.78 4.58
C ARG A 535 7.64 -1.04 4.71
N TYR A 536 7.29 -1.88 5.68
CA TYR A 536 5.93 -2.12 6.12
C TYR A 536 5.95 -2.47 7.60
N GLU A 537 5.08 -1.79 8.35
CA GLU A 537 4.88 -2.01 9.78
C GLU A 537 3.47 -2.53 9.97
N TYR A 538 3.36 -3.75 10.49
CA TYR A 538 2.06 -4.36 10.75
C TYR A 538 1.56 -3.93 12.14
N GLU A 539 0.38 -3.32 12.16
CA GLU A 539 -0.36 -3.02 13.39
C GLU A 539 -1.49 -4.04 13.56
N ALA A 540 -1.48 -4.77 14.68
CA ALA A 540 -2.56 -5.71 14.96
C ALA A 540 -3.86 -4.97 15.34
N PRO A 541 -5.04 -5.48 14.94
CA PRO A 541 -6.33 -4.80 15.16
C PRO A 541 -6.76 -4.69 16.63
N GLY A 542 -6.09 -5.40 17.55
CA GLY A 542 -6.44 -5.43 18.97
C GLY A 542 -5.24 -5.69 19.87
N ARG A 543 -5.52 -6.05 21.12
CA ARG A 543 -4.47 -6.28 22.11
C ARG A 543 -3.62 -7.48 21.71
N GLN A 544 -2.31 -7.28 21.59
CA GLN A 544 -1.36 -8.37 21.40
C GLN A 544 -1.09 -9.08 22.73
N VAL A 545 -1.10 -10.41 22.71
CA VAL A 545 -0.73 -11.26 23.85
C VAL A 545 0.32 -12.29 23.43
N GLU A 546 1.13 -12.73 24.38
CA GLU A 546 2.05 -13.84 24.17
C GLU A 546 1.39 -15.17 24.49
N LEU A 547 1.71 -16.20 23.71
CA LEU A 547 1.28 -17.57 23.96
C LEU A 547 2.49 -18.40 24.37
N PRO A 548 2.51 -19.02 25.56
CA PRO A 548 3.44 -20.10 25.82
C PRO A 548 3.19 -21.22 24.82
N TYR A 549 4.25 -21.68 24.16
CA TYR A 549 4.19 -22.90 23.39
C TYR A 549 5.56 -23.61 23.37
N MET A 550 5.47 -24.92 23.18
CA MET A 550 6.59 -25.83 23.00
C MET A 550 6.40 -26.67 21.74
N VAL A 551 7.54 -27.11 21.22
CA VAL A 551 7.62 -27.96 20.04
C VAL A 551 8.51 -29.14 20.38
N SER A 552 8.03 -30.35 20.11
CA SER A 552 8.78 -31.58 20.35
C SER A 552 8.72 -32.49 19.12
N SER A 553 9.86 -33.08 18.78
CA SER A 553 10.04 -33.94 17.61
C SER A 553 10.19 -35.42 17.99
N PHE A 554 9.46 -36.27 17.28
CA PHE A 554 9.43 -37.73 17.45
C PHE A 554 9.60 -38.42 16.09
N ARG A 555 10.08 -39.67 16.07
CA ARG A 555 10.20 -40.43 14.82
C ARG A 555 8.79 -40.65 14.24
N GLY A 556 8.58 -40.15 13.03
CA GLY A 556 7.37 -40.36 12.26
C GLY A 556 7.49 -41.49 11.24
N GLN A 557 6.51 -41.58 10.35
CA GLN A 557 6.47 -42.62 9.31
C GLN A 557 7.18 -42.18 8.03
N ASN A 558 7.65 -43.13 7.23
CA ASN A 558 8.23 -42.89 5.90
C ASN A 558 9.38 -41.86 5.86
N GLY A 559 10.17 -41.76 6.93
CA GLY A 559 11.27 -40.81 7.05
C GLY A 559 10.84 -39.37 7.37
N GLN A 560 9.57 -39.15 7.71
CA GLN A 560 9.08 -37.91 8.30
C GLN A 560 9.34 -37.89 9.81
N THR A 561 9.19 -36.70 10.38
CA THR A 561 9.26 -36.45 11.81
C THR A 561 7.88 -35.99 12.30
N ASP A 562 7.39 -36.64 13.36
CA ASP A 562 6.18 -36.26 14.06
C ASP A 562 6.50 -35.04 14.92
N LEU A 563 5.82 -33.93 14.66
CA LEU A 563 5.91 -32.69 15.41
C LEU A 563 4.71 -32.56 16.34
N ILE A 564 4.97 -32.36 17.63
CA ILE A 564 3.98 -32.02 18.63
C ILE A 564 4.15 -30.55 18.97
N VAL A 565 3.14 -29.73 18.64
CA VAL A 565 3.09 -28.31 18.97
C VAL A 565 2.03 -28.10 20.02
N ASN A 566 2.45 -27.90 21.27
CA ASN A 566 1.54 -27.69 22.38
C ASN A 566 1.64 -26.25 22.88
N TYR A 567 0.49 -25.60 23.01
CA TYR A 567 0.40 -24.17 23.31
C TYR A 567 -0.68 -23.89 24.35
N GLY A 568 -0.55 -22.74 25.02
CA GLY A 568 -1.48 -22.27 26.03
C GLY A 568 -2.02 -20.89 25.70
N ILE A 569 -3.31 -20.68 25.93
CA ILE A 569 -3.98 -19.40 25.80
C ILE A 569 -4.28 -18.87 27.21
N PRO A 570 -3.70 -17.72 27.61
CA PRO A 570 -4.01 -17.09 28.89
C PRO A 570 -5.49 -16.74 29.00
N ILE A 571 -6.10 -17.14 30.11
CA ILE A 571 -7.51 -16.86 30.43
C ILE A 571 -7.59 -15.97 31.66
N THR A 572 -8.33 -14.88 31.53
CA THR A 572 -8.52 -13.86 32.58
C THR A 572 -9.92 -13.88 33.18
N GLU A 573 -10.80 -14.78 32.73
CA GLU A 573 -12.16 -14.89 33.25
C GLU A 573 -12.20 -15.69 34.54
N ASN A 574 -12.90 -15.17 35.55
CA ASN A 574 -13.18 -15.92 36.77
C ASN A 574 -14.13 -17.08 36.44
N LEU A 575 -13.65 -18.31 36.58
CA LEU A 575 -14.46 -19.52 36.42
C LEU A 575 -15.55 -19.57 37.49
N ASN A 576 -16.82 -19.59 37.08
CA ASN A 576 -17.92 -19.86 38.00
C ASN A 576 -17.97 -21.36 38.34
N GLU A 577 -18.29 -21.69 39.60
CA GLU A 577 -18.48 -23.09 40.00
C GLU A 577 -19.55 -23.77 39.14
N GLY A 578 -19.21 -24.91 38.52
CA GLY A 578 -20.11 -25.71 37.68
C GLY A 578 -20.17 -25.29 36.21
N GLN A 579 -19.29 -24.40 35.73
CA GLN A 579 -19.19 -24.03 34.33
C GLN A 579 -18.27 -25.00 33.56
N ASP A 580 -18.82 -25.74 32.59
CA ASP A 580 -18.06 -26.70 31.77
C ASP A 580 -17.30 -26.04 30.59
N VAL A 581 -17.74 -24.85 30.18
CA VAL A 581 -17.21 -24.13 29.01
C VAL A 581 -17.15 -22.62 29.28
N ILE A 582 -16.01 -21.99 28.98
CA ILE A 582 -15.88 -20.52 28.89
C ILE A 582 -16.42 -20.08 27.53
N ASN A 583 -17.40 -19.19 27.51
CA ASN A 583 -18.06 -18.75 26.27
C ASN A 583 -17.24 -17.69 25.53
N ILE A 584 -16.34 -18.15 24.68
CA ILE A 584 -15.57 -17.33 23.76
C ILE A 584 -15.59 -17.94 22.36
N THR A 585 -15.64 -17.09 21.33
CA THR A 585 -15.39 -17.53 19.95
C THR A 585 -14.01 -17.00 19.54
N ALA A 586 -13.15 -17.89 19.06
CA ALA A 586 -11.81 -17.52 18.65
C ALA A 586 -11.32 -18.41 17.50
N ASN A 587 -10.40 -17.88 16.72
CA ASN A 587 -9.67 -18.61 15.70
C ASN A 587 -8.28 -18.95 16.24
N THR A 588 -7.81 -20.16 15.97
CA THR A 588 -6.43 -20.59 16.25
C THR A 588 -5.80 -21.15 14.99
N GLY A 589 -4.51 -20.91 14.84
CA GLY A 589 -3.71 -21.39 13.73
C GLY A 589 -2.43 -22.06 14.23
N THR A 590 -2.06 -23.18 13.63
CA THR A 590 -0.70 -23.74 13.74
C THR A 590 -0.15 -23.95 12.35
N PHE A 591 1.03 -23.41 12.11
CA PHE A 591 1.67 -23.38 10.81
C PHE A 591 3.12 -23.87 10.93
N VAL A 592 3.58 -24.57 9.90
CA VAL A 592 5.00 -24.93 9.76
C VAL A 592 5.45 -24.50 8.38
N VAL A 593 6.46 -23.63 8.34
CA VAL A 593 7.03 -23.07 7.12
C VAL A 593 8.45 -23.59 6.96
N ALA A 594 8.75 -24.17 5.81
CA ALA A 594 10.07 -24.70 5.52
C ALA A 594 11.13 -23.61 5.40
N GLY A 595 12.41 -23.95 5.58
CA GLY A 595 13.51 -23.00 5.35
C GLY A 595 13.56 -22.43 3.93
N ASN A 596 12.94 -23.09 2.94
CA ASN A 596 12.75 -22.57 1.59
C ASN A 596 11.47 -21.73 1.44
N ARG A 597 10.77 -21.41 2.53
CA ARG A 597 9.52 -20.61 2.63
C ARG A 597 8.26 -21.27 2.07
N ASP A 598 8.26 -22.59 1.87
CA ASP A 598 7.06 -23.33 1.51
C ASP A 598 6.23 -23.63 2.78
N MET A 599 4.91 -23.44 2.70
CA MET A 599 4.00 -23.82 3.78
C MET A 599 3.85 -25.35 3.81
N LEU A 600 4.37 -26.00 4.85
CA LEU A 600 4.31 -27.46 5.05
C LEU A 600 3.06 -27.89 5.80
N VAL A 601 2.69 -27.14 6.83
CA VAL A 601 1.53 -27.43 7.70
C VAL A 601 0.69 -26.19 7.81
N GLU A 602 -0.62 -26.36 7.62
CA GLU A 602 -1.62 -25.31 7.76
C GLU A 602 -2.82 -25.90 8.51
N ARG A 603 -3.00 -25.49 9.77
CA ARG A 603 -4.09 -25.95 10.64
C ARG A 603 -4.83 -24.75 11.21
N ARG A 604 -5.98 -24.41 10.63
CA ARG A 604 -6.87 -23.37 11.14
C ARG A 604 -8.09 -23.99 11.79
N ASN A 605 -8.41 -23.55 13.00
CA ASN A 605 -9.57 -24.01 13.76
C ASN A 605 -10.36 -22.83 14.30
N VAL A 606 -11.68 -22.96 14.32
CA VAL A 606 -12.58 -22.06 15.04
C VAL A 606 -12.99 -22.76 16.33
N ILE A 607 -12.72 -22.12 17.46
CA ILE A 607 -13.08 -22.59 18.79
C ILE A 607 -14.41 -21.95 19.18
N TYR A 608 -15.38 -22.81 19.50
CA TYR A 608 -16.66 -22.42 20.11
C TYR A 608 -16.66 -22.79 21.58
N GLY A 609 -16.17 -21.86 22.40
CA GLY A 609 -16.01 -22.01 23.83
C GLY A 609 -14.81 -22.86 24.24
N LEU A 610 -14.17 -22.48 25.35
CA LEU A 610 -13.01 -23.18 25.91
C LEU A 610 -13.48 -24.17 26.98
N ARG A 611 -13.19 -25.45 26.80
CA ARG A 611 -13.57 -26.48 27.79
C ARG A 611 -12.75 -26.32 29.06
N THR A 612 -13.40 -26.32 30.21
CA THR A 612 -12.72 -26.09 31.50
C THR A 612 -11.82 -27.25 31.92
N GLU A 613 -12.03 -28.46 31.38
CA GLU A 613 -11.14 -29.62 31.58
C GLU A 613 -9.73 -29.43 31.00
N GLN A 614 -9.55 -28.51 30.05
CA GLN A 614 -8.26 -28.17 29.44
C GLN A 614 -7.56 -27.00 30.15
N ILE A 615 -8.06 -26.55 31.30
CA ILE A 615 -7.48 -25.43 32.04
C ILE A 615 -6.44 -25.94 33.03
N VAL A 616 -5.25 -25.34 32.99
CA VAL A 616 -4.15 -25.62 33.91
C VAL A 616 -3.68 -24.35 34.61
N PRO A 617 -3.19 -24.43 35.87
CA PRO A 617 -2.56 -23.31 36.55
C PRO A 617 -1.29 -22.83 35.83
N PHE A 618 -1.04 -21.51 35.84
CA PHE A 618 0.15 -20.89 35.27
C PHE A 618 0.53 -19.66 36.08
N ILE A 619 1.55 -19.73 36.94
CA ILE A 619 2.00 -18.59 37.78
C ILE A 619 0.77 -17.92 38.46
N ASP A 620 0.48 -16.67 38.13
CA ASP A 620 -0.63 -15.85 38.64
C ASP A 620 -1.88 -15.86 37.72
N THR A 621 -1.94 -16.77 36.75
CA THR A 621 -3.03 -16.91 35.79
C THR A 621 -3.39 -18.38 35.52
N GLN A 622 -4.24 -18.60 34.53
CA GLN A 622 -4.62 -19.92 34.04
C GLN A 622 -4.39 -19.98 32.53
N LEU A 623 -4.06 -21.16 32.03
CA LEU A 623 -3.99 -21.41 30.59
C LEU A 623 -5.07 -22.39 30.18
N TRP A 624 -5.75 -22.11 29.08
CA TRP A 624 -6.39 -23.16 28.30
C TRP A 624 -5.35 -23.75 27.34
N ILE A 625 -5.09 -25.05 27.45
CA ILE A 625 -4.05 -25.72 26.66
C ILE A 625 -4.62 -26.53 25.52
N ASN A 626 -3.88 -26.58 24.42
CA ASN A 626 -4.19 -27.42 23.28
C ASN A 626 -2.93 -27.91 22.57
N THR A 627 -3.07 -28.98 21.81
CA THR A 627 -1.97 -29.61 21.09
C THR A 627 -2.35 -29.85 19.64
N VAL A 628 -1.39 -29.61 18.74
CA VAL A 628 -1.49 -29.92 17.32
C VAL A 628 -0.35 -30.86 16.95
N GLU A 629 -0.71 -31.99 16.36
CA GLU A 629 0.24 -32.96 15.81
C GLU A 629 0.34 -32.80 14.29
N ALA A 630 1.56 -32.87 13.75
CA ALA A 630 1.82 -32.79 12.32
C ALA A 630 3.03 -33.62 11.89
N GLU A 631 3.00 -34.21 10.69
CA GLU A 631 4.16 -34.87 10.10
C GLU A 631 4.89 -33.89 9.17
N VAL A 632 6.20 -33.73 9.38
CA VAL A 632 7.03 -32.78 8.62
C VAL A 632 8.41 -33.37 8.31
N PRO A 633 9.05 -32.98 7.20
CA PRO A 633 10.39 -33.42 6.88
C PRO A 633 11.39 -32.90 7.92
N PRO A 634 12.50 -33.62 8.19
CA PRO A 634 13.54 -33.13 9.08
C PRO A 634 14.25 -31.89 8.49
N GLY A 635 14.86 -31.10 9.37
CA GLY A 635 15.60 -29.89 9.04
C GLY A 635 15.06 -28.65 9.74
N LYS A 636 15.56 -27.48 9.33
CA LYS A 636 15.19 -26.20 9.92
C LYS A 636 13.90 -25.66 9.34
N HIS A 637 12.93 -25.39 10.21
CA HIS A 637 11.61 -24.87 9.86
C HIS A 637 11.19 -23.79 10.85
N GLU A 638 10.31 -22.89 10.42
CA GLU A 638 9.62 -21.96 11.31
C GLU A 638 8.29 -22.59 11.74
N VAL A 639 8.03 -22.61 13.05
CA VAL A 639 6.74 -23.01 13.61
C VAL A 639 6.03 -21.75 14.10
N SER A 640 4.77 -21.58 13.67
CA SER A 640 3.93 -20.48 14.11
C SER A 640 2.67 -20.97 14.81
N VAL A 641 2.38 -20.39 15.97
CA VAL A 641 1.10 -20.53 16.67
C VAL A 641 0.43 -19.16 16.71
N GLU A 642 -0.78 -19.09 16.19
CA GLU A 642 -1.54 -17.86 16.08
C GLU A 642 -2.93 -18.00 16.73
N PHE A 643 -3.44 -16.90 17.28
CA PHE A 643 -4.74 -16.84 17.95
C PHE A 643 -5.40 -15.49 17.70
N GLU A 644 -6.72 -15.48 17.55
CA GLU A 644 -7.51 -14.27 17.41
C GLU A 644 -8.91 -14.47 17.99
N THR A 645 -9.36 -13.56 18.86
CA THR A 645 -10.76 -13.57 19.33
C THR A 645 -11.71 -13.04 18.26
N ALA A 646 -12.97 -13.47 18.28
CA ALA A 646 -13.98 -12.95 17.37
C ALA A 646 -14.04 -11.41 17.42
N GLY A 647 -13.94 -10.78 16.25
CA GLY A 647 -13.86 -9.31 16.14
C GLY A 647 -12.47 -8.72 16.31
N GLY A 648 -11.41 -9.52 16.45
CA GLY A 648 -10.02 -9.06 16.45
C GLY A 648 -9.56 -8.38 17.75
N GLY A 649 -10.35 -8.45 18.83
CA GLY A 649 -10.07 -7.72 20.07
C GLY A 649 -8.81 -8.17 20.82
N THR A 650 -8.41 -9.43 20.65
CA THR A 650 -7.12 -9.95 21.14
C THR A 650 -6.52 -10.84 20.07
N VAL A 651 -5.22 -10.65 19.83
CA VAL A 651 -4.47 -11.32 18.78
C VAL A 651 -3.16 -11.83 19.37
N ALA A 652 -2.68 -12.96 18.90
CA ALA A 652 -1.36 -13.46 19.24
C ALA A 652 -0.74 -14.12 18.02
N VAL A 653 0.54 -13.84 17.80
CA VAL A 653 1.36 -14.49 16.78
C VAL A 653 2.67 -14.83 17.46
N GLN A 654 2.98 -16.12 17.52
CA GLN A 654 4.23 -16.62 18.08
C GLN A 654 4.93 -17.43 17.00
N ARG A 655 6.19 -17.08 16.69
CA ARG A 655 7.00 -17.72 15.65
C ARG A 655 8.37 -18.04 16.21
N ARG A 656 8.86 -19.26 15.96
CA ARG A 656 10.23 -19.67 16.30
C ARG A 656 10.78 -20.57 15.21
N GLU A 657 12.06 -20.41 14.92
CA GLU A 657 12.81 -21.39 14.17
C GLU A 657 13.08 -22.62 15.06
N VAL A 658 12.81 -23.80 14.53
CA VAL A 658 12.99 -25.09 15.19
C VAL A 658 13.81 -25.99 14.26
N ASP A 659 14.81 -26.66 14.82
CA ASP A 659 15.58 -27.69 14.11
C ASP A 659 14.92 -29.04 14.36
N ILE A 660 14.24 -29.57 13.34
CA ILE A 660 13.48 -30.81 13.43
C ILE A 660 14.43 -31.98 13.14
N HIS A 661 14.66 -32.82 14.16
CA HIS A 661 15.60 -33.93 14.10
C HIS A 661 15.27 -34.94 12.99
N ASP A 662 16.30 -35.47 12.35
CA ASP A 662 16.22 -36.59 11.41
C ASP A 662 16.36 -37.92 12.15
N PHE A 663 15.27 -38.66 12.21
CA PHE A 663 15.22 -39.98 12.83
C PHE A 663 15.36 -41.14 11.83
N SER A 664 15.64 -40.87 10.55
CA SER A 664 15.65 -41.92 9.50
C SER A 664 16.91 -42.79 9.47
N GLY A 665 17.98 -42.39 10.16
CA GLY A 665 19.22 -43.15 10.24
C GLY A 665 19.15 -44.36 11.18
N ASP A 666 20.22 -45.16 11.16
CA ASP A 666 20.36 -46.40 11.95
C ASP A 666 21.16 -46.22 13.26
N ARG A 667 21.52 -44.98 13.62
CA ARG A 667 22.28 -44.69 14.85
C ARG A 667 21.33 -44.54 16.03
N LEU A 668 21.79 -44.93 17.22
CA LEU A 668 21.09 -44.67 18.47
C LEU A 668 20.62 -43.20 18.51
N ALA A 669 19.31 -43.01 18.63
CA ALA A 669 18.67 -41.72 18.62
C ALA A 669 17.62 -41.63 19.73
N MET A 670 17.27 -40.42 20.13
CA MET A 670 16.26 -40.13 21.14
C MET A 670 15.39 -38.99 20.63
N SER A 671 14.08 -39.05 20.87
CA SER A 671 13.16 -37.93 20.61
C SER A 671 13.51 -36.72 21.49
N ASP A 672 12.87 -35.59 21.21
CA ASP A 672 12.84 -34.52 22.20
C ASP A 672 12.14 -34.98 23.49
N ILE A 673 12.41 -34.27 24.58
CA ILE A 673 11.74 -34.49 25.86
C ILE A 673 10.39 -33.78 25.81
N LEU A 674 9.29 -34.53 25.90
CA LEU A 674 7.96 -33.98 26.05
C LEU A 674 7.67 -33.78 27.54
N LEU A 675 7.73 -32.53 27.98
CA LEU A 675 7.32 -32.12 29.32
C LEU A 675 5.79 -32.19 29.43
N ALA A 676 5.30 -32.72 30.55
CA ALA A 676 3.87 -32.97 30.75
C ALA A 676 3.44 -32.70 32.20
N TYR A 677 2.13 -32.47 32.36
CA TYR A 677 1.47 -32.36 33.68
C TYR A 677 0.89 -33.67 34.17
N ARG A 678 0.59 -34.57 33.23
CA ARG A 678 -0.04 -35.85 33.50
C ARG A 678 0.34 -36.83 32.39
N ILE A 679 0.61 -38.07 32.78
CA ILE A 679 0.75 -39.21 31.88
C ILE A 679 -0.04 -40.37 32.50
N GLU A 680 -1.00 -40.91 31.75
CA GLU A 680 -1.87 -42.02 32.18
C GLU A 680 -2.08 -43.02 31.04
N ASP A 681 -2.52 -44.23 31.36
CA ASP A 681 -2.92 -45.19 30.32
C ASP A 681 -4.15 -44.68 29.55
N THR A 682 -4.16 -44.88 28.23
CA THR A 682 -5.33 -44.55 27.41
C THR A 682 -6.53 -45.43 27.75
N ILE A 683 -7.73 -44.88 27.52
CA ILE A 683 -8.99 -45.62 27.58
C ILE A 683 -9.42 -45.92 26.14
N ASP A 684 -9.43 -47.19 25.74
CA ASP A 684 -9.72 -47.64 24.36
C ASP A 684 -8.82 -46.99 23.28
N GLY A 685 -7.57 -46.68 23.61
CA GLY A 685 -6.62 -46.02 22.71
C GLY A 685 -6.93 -44.54 22.43
N LYS A 686 -7.80 -43.92 23.23
CA LYS A 686 -8.18 -42.51 23.10
C LYS A 686 -7.53 -41.64 24.16
N PRO A 687 -7.36 -40.33 23.88
CA PRO A 687 -6.90 -39.38 24.87
C PRO A 687 -7.91 -39.23 26.01
N VAL A 688 -7.42 -39.03 27.23
CA VAL A 688 -8.22 -38.78 28.44
C VAL A 688 -8.92 -37.42 28.35
N ILE A 689 -8.22 -36.40 27.83
CA ILE A 689 -8.75 -35.06 27.55
C ILE A 689 -8.44 -34.70 26.10
N PRO A 690 -9.30 -33.95 25.37
CA PRO A 690 -9.10 -33.67 23.94
C PRO A 690 -7.74 -33.06 23.54
N SER A 691 -7.05 -32.36 24.45
CA SER A 691 -5.72 -31.78 24.23
C SER A 691 -4.55 -32.74 24.42
N ASP A 692 -4.81 -33.93 24.96
CA ASP A 692 -3.77 -34.92 25.25
C ASP A 692 -3.26 -35.54 23.96
N VAL A 693 -1.95 -35.80 23.94
CA VAL A 693 -1.30 -36.57 22.88
C VAL A 693 -1.34 -38.04 23.26
N VAL A 694 -1.66 -38.90 22.29
CA VAL A 694 -1.62 -40.36 22.48
C VAL A 694 -0.36 -40.93 21.84
N ARG A 695 0.58 -41.44 22.67
CA ARG A 695 1.75 -42.19 22.18
C ARG A 695 1.97 -43.45 22.99
N ARG A 696 2.28 -44.55 22.29
CA ARG A 696 2.52 -45.90 22.87
C ARG A 696 1.49 -46.30 23.94
N ASN A 697 0.21 -46.06 23.65
CA ASN A 697 -0.94 -46.36 24.52
C ASN A 697 -1.02 -45.52 25.81
N LEU A 698 -0.25 -44.43 25.90
CA LEU A 698 -0.30 -43.43 26.97
C LEU A 698 -1.03 -42.16 26.49
N SER A 699 -1.87 -41.60 27.34
CA SER A 699 -2.46 -40.27 27.22
C SER A 699 -1.59 -39.29 27.98
N ILE A 700 -0.96 -38.37 27.25
CA ILE A 700 0.01 -37.42 27.78
C ILE A 700 -0.59 -36.03 27.67
N GLN A 701 -0.73 -35.31 28.79
CA GLN A 701 -1.15 -33.91 28.83
C GLN A 701 0.10 -33.01 28.78
N PRO A 702 0.48 -32.44 27.61
CA PRO A 702 1.75 -31.76 27.46
C PRO A 702 1.74 -30.37 28.12
N ALA A 703 2.88 -29.97 28.68
CA ALA A 703 3.07 -28.64 29.26
C ALA A 703 3.55 -27.66 28.16
N PRO A 704 2.82 -26.58 27.83
CA PRO A 704 3.16 -25.64 26.74
C PRO A 704 4.38 -24.74 26.99
N TRP A 705 5.20 -25.07 27.99
CA TRP A 705 6.25 -24.24 28.57
C TRP A 705 7.04 -25.08 29.56
N SER A 706 8.28 -24.66 29.83
CA SER A 706 9.20 -25.36 30.72
C SER A 706 9.26 -24.75 32.13
N VAL A 707 8.13 -24.22 32.62
CA VAL A 707 8.01 -23.65 33.97
C VAL A 707 7.13 -24.54 34.84
N PHE A 708 7.64 -24.89 36.02
CA PHE A 708 6.96 -25.75 36.98
C PHE A 708 7.15 -25.21 38.39
N GLY A 709 6.13 -25.30 39.24
CA GLY A 709 6.30 -25.03 40.67
C GLY A 709 7.22 -26.06 41.32
N VAL A 710 8.00 -25.67 42.32
CA VAL A 710 8.82 -26.63 43.10
C VAL A 710 7.99 -27.75 43.76
N ASP A 711 6.70 -27.49 44.02
CA ASP A 711 5.74 -28.45 44.58
C ASP A 711 5.04 -29.32 43.52
N GLN A 712 5.27 -29.04 42.23
CA GLN A 712 4.61 -29.73 41.12
C GLN A 712 5.45 -30.91 40.62
N PRO A 713 4.85 -32.10 40.39
CA PRO A 713 5.53 -33.19 39.70
C PRO A 713 5.81 -32.83 38.24
N ILE A 714 7.02 -33.09 37.78
CA ILE A 714 7.45 -32.87 36.39
C ILE A 714 7.45 -34.22 35.68
N TYR A 715 6.49 -34.41 34.76
CA TYR A 715 6.43 -35.62 33.95
C TYR A 715 7.26 -35.42 32.68
N LEU A 716 8.11 -36.40 32.38
CA LEU A 716 8.92 -36.44 31.17
C LEU A 716 8.47 -37.64 30.34
N TYR A 717 8.19 -37.45 29.06
CA TYR A 717 8.04 -38.55 28.11
C TYR A 717 9.08 -38.40 26.98
N PHE A 718 9.68 -39.50 26.57
CA PHE A 718 10.58 -39.56 25.43
C PHE A 718 10.64 -40.97 24.84
N GLU A 719 11.09 -41.05 23.59
CA GLU A 719 11.28 -42.30 22.88
C GLU A 719 12.73 -42.48 22.47
N VAL A 720 13.19 -43.73 22.50
CA VAL A 720 14.53 -44.15 22.11
C VAL A 720 14.42 -45.04 20.87
N TYR A 721 15.31 -44.83 19.92
CA TYR A 721 15.28 -45.50 18.62
C TYR A 721 16.64 -46.10 18.27
N ASN A 722 16.60 -47.15 17.43
CA ASN A 722 17.78 -47.83 16.89
C ASN A 722 18.68 -48.41 17.98
N LEU A 723 18.06 -49.05 18.99
CA LEU A 723 18.77 -49.81 20.00
C LEU A 723 19.37 -51.08 19.39
N GLU A 724 20.61 -51.41 19.77
CA GLU A 724 21.23 -52.66 19.33
C GLU A 724 20.66 -53.86 20.09
N LEU A 725 20.20 -54.88 19.35
CA LEU A 725 19.70 -56.12 19.92
C LEU A 725 20.85 -57.07 20.24
N ASP A 726 20.79 -57.71 21.41
CA ASP A 726 21.69 -58.80 21.75
C ASP A 726 21.40 -60.08 20.95
N GLU A 727 22.25 -61.11 21.10
CA GLU A 727 22.05 -62.42 20.44
C GLU A 727 20.70 -63.08 20.78
N GLY A 728 20.04 -62.65 21.86
CA GLY A 728 18.72 -63.10 22.30
C GLY A 728 17.56 -62.26 21.79
N GLY A 729 17.81 -61.25 20.94
CA GLY A 729 16.79 -60.35 20.40
C GLY A 729 16.32 -59.27 21.38
N SER A 730 17.05 -59.03 22.46
CA SER A 730 16.70 -58.03 23.49
C SER A 730 17.64 -56.83 23.42
N ALA A 731 17.10 -55.61 23.47
CA ALA A 731 17.89 -54.39 23.72
C ALA A 731 17.99 -54.12 25.23
N ARG A 732 19.15 -53.58 25.65
CA ARG A 732 19.39 -53.18 27.05
C ARG A 732 20.07 -51.82 27.10
N TYR A 733 19.49 -50.89 27.85
CA TYR A 733 20.03 -49.54 27.95
C TYR A 733 19.80 -48.94 29.35
N ASP A 734 20.64 -47.98 29.72
CA ASP A 734 20.52 -47.21 30.97
C ASP A 734 19.99 -45.81 30.67
N ILE A 735 19.03 -45.37 31.47
CA ILE A 735 18.53 -43.99 31.48
C ILE A 735 19.19 -43.25 32.64
N GLU A 736 19.72 -42.06 32.40
CA GLU A 736 20.17 -41.12 33.41
C GLU A 736 19.49 -39.77 33.19
N ALA A 737 18.48 -39.45 34.00
CA ALA A 737 17.85 -38.12 34.02
C ALA A 737 18.43 -37.29 35.16
N LYS A 738 18.77 -36.03 34.89
CA LYS A 738 19.30 -35.08 35.88
C LYS A 738 18.71 -33.70 35.72
N LEU A 739 18.30 -33.11 36.83
CA LEU A 739 17.91 -31.71 36.92
C LEU A 739 19.01 -30.94 37.68
N THR A 740 19.76 -30.08 36.98
CA THR A 740 20.94 -29.40 37.53
C THR A 740 20.74 -27.89 37.57
N PRO A 741 20.96 -27.19 38.71
CA PRO A 741 20.84 -25.73 38.76
C PRO A 741 21.82 -25.04 37.81
N LYS A 742 21.34 -24.11 36.97
CA LYS A 742 22.18 -23.19 36.20
C LYS A 742 22.61 -22.05 37.13
N ARG A 743 23.85 -22.07 37.60
CA ARG A 743 24.39 -20.99 38.43
C ARG A 743 24.66 -19.76 37.58
N ASP A 744 23.78 -18.76 37.65
CA ASP A 744 24.02 -17.47 37.02
C ASP A 744 25.21 -16.76 37.66
N GLY A 745 26.25 -16.54 36.86
CA GLY A 745 27.32 -15.62 37.19
C GLY A 745 26.82 -14.17 37.10
N ASN A 746 26.05 -13.70 38.09
CA ASN A 746 25.93 -12.30 38.53
C ASN A 746 24.70 -12.12 39.46
N ALA A 747 24.82 -12.45 40.74
CA ALA A 747 23.89 -12.01 41.77
C ALA A 747 24.60 -11.10 42.79
N VAL A 748 24.71 -9.81 42.45
CA VAL A 748 24.98 -8.74 43.42
C VAL A 748 23.66 -8.44 44.13
N GLY A 749 23.58 -8.80 45.42
CA GLY A 749 22.68 -8.15 46.37
C GLY A 749 21.58 -9.02 46.98
N ARG A 750 21.94 -9.81 48.00
CA ARG A 750 21.45 -9.68 49.39
C ARG A 750 21.95 -10.86 50.21
N ALA A 751 22.99 -10.60 51.00
CA ALA A 751 23.36 -11.45 52.11
C ALA A 751 22.40 -11.21 53.28
N VAL A 752 21.60 -12.22 53.64
CA VAL A 752 21.13 -12.43 55.02
C VAL A 752 21.26 -13.92 55.32
N GLY A 753 22.21 -14.25 56.19
CA GLY A 753 22.63 -15.63 56.41
C GLY A 753 21.67 -16.45 57.27
N ARG A 754 21.74 -17.78 57.08
CA ARG A 754 22.04 -18.72 58.17
C ARG A 754 22.47 -20.08 57.63
N LEU A 755 23.56 -20.58 58.20
CA LEU A 755 24.02 -21.96 58.11
C LEU A 755 22.89 -22.94 58.48
N LEU A 756 22.54 -23.83 57.55
CA LEU A 756 22.11 -25.21 57.77
C LEU A 756 22.26 -25.93 56.43
N GLY A 757 23.19 -26.87 56.35
CA GLY A 757 23.45 -27.63 55.14
C GLY A 757 22.22 -28.45 54.73
N ARG A 758 21.82 -28.27 53.47
CA ARG A 758 20.99 -29.19 52.71
C ARG A 758 21.59 -29.20 51.31
N ASP A 759 21.97 -30.39 50.84
CA ASP A 759 22.74 -30.57 49.62
C ASP A 759 22.04 -29.94 48.41
N THR A 760 22.73 -29.03 47.73
CA THR A 760 22.37 -28.45 46.42
C THR A 760 22.80 -29.40 45.29
N GLU A 761 22.73 -30.71 45.53
CA GLU A 761 22.93 -31.72 44.50
C GLU A 761 21.61 -31.91 43.76
N GLY A 762 21.62 -31.67 42.45
CA GLY A 762 20.44 -31.77 41.60
C GLY A 762 19.73 -33.12 41.67
N VAL A 763 18.49 -33.19 41.18
CA VAL A 763 17.71 -34.44 41.17
C VAL A 763 18.29 -35.37 40.11
N SER A 764 18.67 -36.61 40.47
CA SER A 764 19.13 -37.61 39.49
C SER A 764 18.38 -38.93 39.65
N VAL A 765 17.91 -39.46 38.52
CA VAL A 765 17.30 -40.79 38.42
C VAL A 765 18.14 -41.63 37.45
N ARG A 766 18.47 -42.87 37.83
CA ARG A 766 19.12 -43.84 36.96
C ARG A 766 18.35 -45.16 36.95
N LEU A 767 17.98 -45.64 35.77
CA LEU A 767 17.15 -46.83 35.60
C LEU A 767 17.69 -47.71 34.45
N PRO A 768 18.00 -48.99 34.71
CA PRO A 768 18.29 -49.94 33.64
C PRO A 768 17.00 -50.47 33.03
N ILE A 769 16.93 -50.54 31.70
CA ILE A 769 15.75 -51.00 30.94
C ILE A 769 16.14 -52.19 30.06
N THR A 770 15.19 -53.11 29.84
CA THR A 770 15.32 -54.23 28.89
C THR A 770 14.03 -54.39 28.10
N VAL A 771 14.14 -54.39 26.78
CA VAL A 771 13.00 -54.50 25.84
C VAL A 771 13.28 -55.48 24.71
N GLN A 772 12.21 -55.97 24.06
CA GLN A 772 12.25 -56.92 22.93
C GLN A 772 12.00 -56.21 21.59
N ASP A 773 12.48 -54.97 21.47
CA ASP A 773 12.26 -54.11 20.30
C ASP A 773 13.48 -53.18 20.14
N GLU A 774 13.72 -52.70 18.93
CA GLU A 774 14.76 -51.72 18.58
C GLU A 774 14.34 -50.29 18.94
N SER A 775 13.08 -50.10 19.35
CA SER A 775 12.54 -48.82 19.81
C SER A 775 11.68 -48.96 21.06
N ASP A 776 11.77 -47.96 21.94
CA ASP A 776 11.06 -47.96 23.22
C ASP A 776 10.59 -46.56 23.61
N GLY A 777 9.53 -46.47 24.42
CA GLY A 777 9.05 -45.20 24.97
C GLY A 777 8.98 -45.25 26.48
N GLN A 778 9.51 -44.23 27.12
CA GLN A 778 9.69 -44.18 28.56
C GLN A 778 9.12 -42.88 29.11
N PHE A 779 8.59 -42.95 30.34
CA PHE A 779 8.25 -41.77 31.10
C PHE A 779 8.88 -41.79 32.49
N LEU A 780 9.24 -40.62 32.98
CA LEU A 780 9.81 -40.40 34.31
C LEU A 780 9.04 -39.30 35.02
N ILE A 781 9.03 -39.36 36.34
CA ILE A 781 8.48 -38.31 37.20
C ILE A 781 9.63 -37.77 38.04
N LEU A 782 9.95 -36.49 37.88
CA LEU A 782 10.91 -35.79 38.71
C LEU A 782 10.16 -34.94 39.75
N SER A 783 10.63 -34.99 41.00
CA SER A 783 10.14 -34.13 42.08
C SER A 783 11.19 -33.07 42.40
N ALA A 784 10.77 -31.80 42.36
CA ALA A 784 11.60 -30.64 42.66
C ALA A 784 11.38 -30.08 44.07
N GLU A 785 10.68 -30.79 44.96
CA GLU A 785 10.20 -30.27 46.26
C GLU A 785 11.31 -29.75 47.19
N ASN A 786 12.54 -30.24 47.02
CA ASN A 786 13.71 -29.82 47.81
C ASN A 786 14.66 -28.89 47.06
N GLN A 787 14.27 -28.38 45.89
CA GLN A 787 15.09 -27.49 45.06
C GLN A 787 14.69 -26.02 45.30
N GLU A 788 15.62 -25.09 45.11
CA GLU A 788 15.33 -23.66 45.17
C GLU A 788 14.74 -23.19 43.82
N PRO A 789 13.80 -22.22 43.82
CA PRO A 789 13.34 -21.59 42.58
C PRO A 789 14.51 -21.01 41.77
N GLY A 790 14.45 -21.11 40.45
CA GLY A 790 15.50 -20.65 39.55
C GLY A 790 15.59 -21.45 38.26
N LEU A 791 16.62 -21.17 37.46
CA LEU A 791 16.86 -21.84 36.19
C LEU A 791 17.64 -23.15 36.39
N TYR A 792 17.18 -24.21 35.75
CA TYR A 792 17.76 -25.55 35.76
C TYR A 792 17.96 -26.06 34.34
N LEU A 793 18.92 -26.96 34.19
CA LEU A 793 19.13 -27.78 33.00
C LEU A 793 18.63 -29.19 33.31
N LEU A 794 17.57 -29.61 32.62
CA LEU A 794 17.16 -30.99 32.55
C LEU A 794 18.02 -31.69 31.49
N SER A 795 18.69 -32.76 31.85
CA SER A 795 19.45 -33.62 30.93
C SER A 795 18.95 -35.05 31.04
N VAL A 796 18.68 -35.69 29.91
CA VAL A 796 18.33 -37.11 29.84
C VAL A 796 19.36 -37.78 28.93
N ARG A 797 20.14 -38.69 29.52
CA ARG A 797 21.15 -39.49 28.83
C ARG A 797 20.66 -40.92 28.69
N ILE A 798 20.75 -41.45 27.50
CA ILE A 798 20.55 -42.85 27.19
C ILE A 798 21.88 -43.49 26.83
N ARG A 799 22.19 -44.61 27.46
CA ARG A 799 23.35 -45.43 27.12
C ARG A 799 22.90 -46.83 26.72
N ASP A 800 23.04 -47.17 25.46
CA ASP A 800 22.87 -48.55 25.00
C ASP A 800 24.04 -49.39 25.52
N THR A 801 23.72 -50.41 26.32
CA THR A 801 24.72 -51.26 26.98
C THR A 801 25.23 -52.38 26.08
N VAL A 802 24.53 -52.65 24.97
CA VAL A 802 24.95 -53.63 23.95
C VAL A 802 25.97 -52.98 23.01
N SER A 803 25.60 -51.84 22.40
CA SER A 803 26.48 -51.12 21.48
C SER A 803 27.54 -50.28 22.17
N GLY A 804 27.28 -49.84 23.40
CA GLY A 804 28.09 -48.86 24.14
C GLY A 804 27.86 -47.41 23.72
N ASN A 805 26.99 -47.15 22.76
CA ASN A 805 26.67 -45.81 22.28
C ASN A 805 25.84 -45.02 23.30
N THR A 806 25.94 -43.69 23.23
CA THR A 806 25.18 -42.77 24.08
C THR A 806 24.51 -41.69 23.26
N VAL A 807 23.32 -41.27 23.69
CA VAL A 807 22.62 -40.09 23.19
C VAL A 807 22.12 -39.28 24.38
N ASP A 808 22.14 -37.96 24.25
CA ASP A 808 21.81 -37.01 25.30
C ASP A 808 20.82 -35.98 24.75
N MET A 809 19.81 -35.64 25.54
CA MET A 809 18.91 -34.51 25.29
C MET A 809 18.90 -33.59 26.48
N GLU A 810 18.92 -32.29 26.20
CA GLU A 810 18.95 -31.24 27.22
C GLU A 810 17.81 -30.24 27.01
N GLN A 811 17.21 -29.79 28.10
CA GLN A 811 16.14 -28.81 28.09
C GLN A 811 16.26 -27.85 29.28
N ASP A 812 16.11 -26.56 28.99
CA ASP A 812 16.03 -25.53 30.01
C ASP A 812 14.66 -25.56 30.70
N LEU A 813 14.69 -25.50 32.02
CA LEU A 813 13.56 -25.69 32.93
C LEU A 813 13.63 -24.59 34.00
N PHE A 814 12.57 -23.82 34.21
CA PHE A 814 12.49 -22.85 35.31
C PHE A 814 11.61 -23.40 36.43
N LEU A 815 12.16 -23.47 37.63
CA LEU A 815 11.42 -23.80 38.84
C LEU A 815 10.92 -22.52 39.50
N ASP A 816 9.60 -22.41 39.68
CA ASP A 816 8.96 -21.27 40.32
C ASP A 816 8.62 -21.56 41.79
N GLU A 817 8.24 -20.53 42.55
CA GLU A 817 7.65 -20.69 43.88
C GLU A 817 6.44 -21.65 43.86
N PRO A 818 6.05 -22.25 45.01
CA PRO A 818 4.93 -23.17 45.04
C PRO A 818 3.68 -22.59 44.39
N LEU A 819 3.18 -23.22 43.34
CA LEU A 819 2.02 -22.71 42.59
C LEU A 819 0.73 -22.78 43.43
N SER A 820 0.75 -23.56 44.51
CA SER A 820 -0.31 -23.62 45.53
C SER A 820 -0.42 -22.34 46.39
N SER A 821 0.60 -21.48 46.45
CA SER A 821 0.53 -20.21 47.21
C SER A 821 -0.08 -19.03 46.46
N ALA A 822 -0.25 -19.12 45.13
CA ALA A 822 -0.83 -18.05 44.30
C ALA A 822 -2.38 -17.98 44.37
N GLN A 823 -3.04 -18.86 45.15
CA GLN A 823 -4.50 -18.90 45.30
C GLN A 823 -5.06 -18.12 46.52
N ASN A 824 -4.27 -17.25 47.19
CA ASN A 824 -4.74 -16.45 48.33
C ASN A 824 -4.73 -14.94 48.09
#